data_AF-A0A7Y4YP47-F1
#
_entry.id   AF-A0A7Y4YP47-F1
#
_cell.length_a   1.000
_cell.length_b   1.000
_cell.length_c   1.000
_cell.angle_alpha   90.00
_cell.angle_beta   90.00
_cell.angle_gamma   90.00
#
_symmetry.space_group_name_H-M   'P 1'
#
loop_
_entity.id
_entity.type
_entity.pdbx_description
1 polymer ?
#
loop_
_entity_poly.entity_id
_entity_poly.type
_entity_poly.pdbx_seq_one_letter_code
_entity_poly.pdbx_strand_id
1 'polypeptide(L)'
;MTLFLFALILLSVFVALAAIESSGDETQIGLNPAGLLRWLVSGNWPAKVGAGLVIIGVGALLRYAFANVDVPPESKLASGAVLAAGLGFISSLLKRQPARRAVHLALAGAAFGVAYLTAYSAYGFFNFITEVNALALLALVALATGAFAVTNGAMSVAVLAMLGAYLAPHFAIGQPNVMSVYGYYLVASTLTLLMVTMRGWRPLIHLSFLFTLAGALFFGWSARFYEPQHYALMQPLLLALSAVHLAMPLLERSYAKRGHLKNFDTAYFILLPLVAAILTLKIAPALQGEGAFGLLALALIWGAAAATLFALKRAEAAQHAVVAALLTIVAAFCYLQDLPWLLLGLTLSVSLLVVAPKLGWSRDMEEIACGMALLFGVLHIIYSIVQPIIQTPFMSEQFVYRMFAAIAMMVGAWQARPRNISLHQILGLTGLCWGLLSIGSELLRLNIEFLPQLLYGLVLGVMVLNILFSHQLSLNPAVGGVLIFAMICLGVWAARDASQTISILYLLLTPAVLLGMAWVGRDAARLDDSDFSPSMSIGLLPFALLPWAISTREFAGINTGMFEAFFAMLGITIAGLSARWWLAHSPRWNETIQPLHVYFTALALLFVTLFHIERGIWPMAFEVLALAYLIAYAKRKNREQSGFAFGVGTMTVISASLVTQAMLLRCCGPADTVMDASDINQMQFPAIVSLMWALFGAGLAWWGTLSKSRAMWSAGAVLLVVAAVKLVLFDFGTLGQLGNILAFIAAGLVFLGVAWFAPPPVKAAAPVKSAAMSQAEIETKTAASLQVPPSFSPPLRNPTVAPLHTNDKVLNTHARQLRQQPQTINGLWLILLLAGVVVSLLYSVWHIFDRVNHSAVSNQTQRADAPLAAEVPASVVTAIEPASKLTSPVLPPVHNACGFAVATFPTDMVVYAAGAYSGEKTNFQIDQSGHQATQMDVVVNQPDKPVALILGAYEPTIWNVKWTQNTHIVAVLVSGYHHQVITGIAASTPVLNSSYDNKGVCGYLYVTQDSYGKINPLSRQLFGRDAAMIYPATNGKVQAGEPLAPTAQLVQSDEMPSVESFHTPDAPLAGTAGLEDAVSRGKLRPATESDAQNWADAEAANNPRSLLPPVAGQTSNRPRPPHFYRGYVVLKPFIYPAGLFGANAATFFIPKGVPQPSGNPGHSTVYDFNQLKCEGVLCRNS
;
A
#
# COMPACT_ATOMS: atom_id res chain seq x y z
N MET A 1 -6.88 -7.38 7.25
CA MET A 1 -5.66 -7.02 8.03
C MET A 1 -5.98 -6.61 9.47
N THR A 2 -6.71 -5.51 9.73
CA THR A 2 -7.04 -5.02 11.09
C THR A 2 -7.59 -6.09 12.03
N LEU A 3 -8.65 -6.81 11.63
CA LEU A 3 -9.31 -7.84 12.44
C LEU A 3 -8.38 -9.03 12.79
N PHE A 4 -7.36 -9.28 11.97
CA PHE A 4 -6.32 -10.28 12.25
C PHE A 4 -5.28 -9.75 13.26
N LEU A 5 -4.74 -8.56 13.02
CA LEU A 5 -3.74 -7.94 13.90
C LEU A 5 -4.32 -7.74 15.30
N PHE A 6 -5.61 -7.41 15.34
CA PHE A 6 -6.46 -7.43 16.53
C PHE A 6 -6.52 -8.80 17.23
N ALA A 7 -6.74 -9.91 16.51
CA ALA A 7 -6.75 -11.25 17.08
C ALA A 7 -5.39 -11.68 17.68
N LEU A 8 -4.27 -11.26 17.08
CA LEU A 8 -2.93 -11.46 17.68
C LEU A 8 -2.70 -10.61 18.92
N ILE A 9 -3.15 -9.35 18.93
CA ILE A 9 -3.10 -8.51 20.15
C ILE A 9 -3.95 -9.16 21.24
N LEU A 10 -5.15 -9.65 20.92
CA LEU A 10 -6.00 -10.45 21.81
C LEU A 10 -5.24 -11.61 22.45
N LEU A 11 -4.66 -12.48 21.61
CA LEU A 11 -4.05 -13.72 22.06
C LEU A 11 -2.77 -13.46 22.85
N SER A 12 -1.95 -12.50 22.42
CA SER A 12 -0.73 -12.12 23.14
C SER A 12 -1.02 -11.43 24.47
N VAL A 13 -2.01 -10.54 24.54
CA VAL A 13 -2.47 -9.91 25.80
C VAL A 13 -3.09 -10.95 26.73
N PHE A 14 -3.99 -11.81 26.23
CA PHE A 14 -4.63 -12.85 27.03
C PHE A 14 -3.62 -13.83 27.61
N VAL A 15 -2.67 -14.32 26.81
CA VAL A 15 -1.66 -15.28 27.28
C VAL A 15 -0.60 -14.61 28.16
N ALA A 16 -0.24 -13.35 27.93
CA ALA A 16 0.61 -12.59 28.85
C ALA A 16 -0.08 -12.39 30.22
N LEU A 17 -1.37 -12.04 30.24
CA LEU A 17 -2.15 -11.90 31.47
C LEU A 17 -2.34 -13.24 32.18
N ALA A 18 -2.62 -14.32 31.46
CA ALA A 18 -2.72 -15.67 32.04
C ALA A 18 -1.38 -16.12 32.65
N ALA A 19 -0.25 -15.81 32.02
CA ALA A 19 1.09 -16.08 32.56
C ALA A 19 1.37 -15.25 33.83
N ILE A 20 0.97 -13.98 33.87
CA ILE A 20 1.04 -13.13 35.08
C ILE A 20 0.14 -13.69 36.18
N GLU A 21 -1.10 -14.08 35.88
CA GLU A 21 -2.08 -14.56 36.85
C GLU A 21 -1.71 -15.95 37.41
N SER A 22 -1.00 -16.78 36.63
CA SER A 22 -0.42 -18.05 37.11
C SER A 22 0.77 -17.89 38.07
N SER A 23 1.33 -16.70 38.22
CA SER A 23 2.45 -16.42 39.15
C SER A 23 2.03 -16.08 40.59
N GLY A 24 0.75 -16.34 40.93
CA GLY A 24 0.12 -16.01 42.21
C GLY A 24 0.52 -16.91 43.40
N ASP A 25 1.79 -16.82 43.78
CA ASP A 25 2.44 -17.23 45.05
C ASP A 25 2.80 -18.70 45.35
N GLU A 26 3.91 -18.79 46.10
CA GLU A 26 4.46 -19.91 46.89
C GLU A 26 4.54 -21.34 46.30
N THR A 27 5.24 -21.50 45.16
CA THR A 27 6.52 -22.27 45.13
C THR A 27 7.22 -22.12 43.78
N GLN A 28 8.54 -22.39 43.72
CA GLN A 28 9.38 -22.00 42.58
C GLN A 28 9.14 -22.84 41.31
N ILE A 29 8.43 -22.26 40.34
CA ILE A 29 8.65 -22.56 38.91
C ILE A 29 9.01 -21.23 38.21
N GLY A 30 10.30 -21.05 37.92
CA GLY A 30 10.88 -19.77 37.46
C GLY A 30 10.56 -19.41 36.00
N LEU A 31 9.30 -19.11 35.69
CA LEU A 31 8.91 -18.55 34.39
C LEU A 31 9.18 -17.04 34.31
N ASN A 32 10.41 -16.72 33.96
CA ASN A 32 10.91 -15.37 33.65
C ASN A 32 9.99 -14.66 32.60
N PRO A 33 9.58 -13.39 32.79
CA PRO A 33 8.49 -12.72 32.05
C PRO A 33 8.60 -12.59 30.52
N ALA A 34 9.68 -13.08 29.89
CA ALA A 34 9.73 -13.35 28.44
C ALA A 34 8.95 -14.63 28.02
N GLY A 35 8.13 -15.19 28.92
CA GLY A 35 7.60 -16.55 28.92
C GLY A 35 7.14 -17.10 27.56
N LEU A 36 6.07 -16.55 26.97
CA LEU A 36 5.44 -17.15 25.78
C LEU A 36 6.36 -17.12 24.55
N LEU A 37 6.86 -15.96 24.15
CA LEU A 37 7.71 -15.87 22.94
C LEU A 37 8.99 -16.70 23.12
N ARG A 38 9.59 -16.66 24.31
CA ARG A 38 10.76 -17.49 24.61
C ARG A 38 10.42 -18.98 24.62
N TRP A 39 9.25 -19.39 25.11
CA TRP A 39 8.79 -20.78 25.03
C TRP A 39 8.51 -21.21 23.58
N LEU A 40 7.90 -20.35 22.76
CA LEU A 40 7.59 -20.67 21.36
C LEU A 40 8.87 -20.86 20.53
N VAL A 41 9.87 -20.00 20.74
CA VAL A 41 11.14 -19.98 19.98
C VAL A 41 12.20 -20.94 20.56
N SER A 42 12.09 -21.38 21.82
CA SER A 42 13.07 -22.28 22.45
C SER A 42 12.72 -23.78 22.33
N GLY A 43 13.77 -24.61 22.30
CA GLY A 43 13.64 -26.03 22.03
C GLY A 43 13.29 -26.30 20.57
N ASN A 44 12.47 -27.34 20.32
CA ASN A 44 12.04 -27.69 18.97
C ASN A 44 10.88 -26.77 18.51
N TRP A 45 11.21 -25.54 18.10
CA TRP A 45 10.22 -24.56 17.63
C TRP A 45 9.45 -25.01 16.37
N PRO A 46 10.05 -25.70 15.36
CA PRO A 46 9.28 -26.15 14.20
C PRO A 46 8.20 -27.17 14.59
N ALA A 47 8.48 -28.06 15.55
CA ALA A 47 7.46 -28.99 16.06
C ALA A 47 6.29 -28.26 16.73
N LYS A 48 6.57 -27.23 17.55
CA LYS A 48 5.55 -26.42 18.23
C LYS A 48 4.65 -25.68 17.23
N VAL A 49 5.25 -25.05 16.22
CA VAL A 49 4.52 -24.35 15.16
C VAL A 49 3.73 -25.33 14.30
N GLY A 50 4.35 -26.43 13.85
CA GLY A 50 3.68 -27.46 13.05
C GLY A 50 2.48 -28.10 13.75
N ALA A 51 2.61 -28.45 15.03
CA ALA A 51 1.49 -28.95 15.83
C ALA A 51 0.36 -27.91 15.97
N GLY A 52 0.69 -26.64 16.20
CA GLY A 52 -0.30 -25.56 16.23
C GLY A 52 -1.04 -25.37 14.90
N LEU A 53 -0.31 -25.42 13.77
CA LEU A 53 -0.89 -25.35 12.43
C LEU A 53 -1.82 -26.54 12.15
N VAL A 54 -1.45 -27.76 12.55
CA VAL A 54 -2.32 -28.95 12.41
C VAL A 54 -3.58 -28.82 13.26
N ILE A 55 -3.49 -28.37 14.52
CA ILE A 55 -4.67 -28.16 15.39
C ILE A 55 -5.63 -27.13 14.77
N ILE A 56 -5.11 -26.02 14.24
CA ILE A 56 -5.90 -24.99 13.55
C ILE A 56 -6.55 -25.57 12.28
N GLY A 57 -5.78 -26.30 11.45
CA GLY A 57 -6.29 -26.91 10.22
C GLY A 57 -7.39 -27.95 10.48
N VAL A 58 -7.26 -28.77 11.51
CA VAL A 58 -8.29 -29.73 11.94
C VAL A 58 -9.53 -29.01 12.51
N GLY A 59 -9.35 -27.94 13.30
CA GLY A 59 -10.46 -27.11 13.78
C GLY A 59 -11.23 -26.45 12.63
N ALA A 60 -10.52 -25.96 11.61
CA ALA A 60 -11.12 -25.43 10.40
C ALA A 60 -11.82 -26.51 9.57
N LEU A 61 -11.24 -27.71 9.45
CA LEU A 61 -11.86 -28.85 8.77
C LEU A 61 -13.17 -29.28 9.46
N LEU A 62 -13.20 -29.29 10.80
CA LEU A 62 -14.41 -29.56 11.59
C LEU A 62 -15.46 -28.46 11.40
N ARG A 63 -15.07 -27.17 11.41
CA ARG A 63 -15.99 -26.07 11.09
C ARG A 63 -16.55 -26.19 9.66
N TYR A 64 -15.70 -26.53 8.70
CA TYR A 64 -16.10 -26.73 7.30
C TYR A 64 -17.09 -27.89 7.18
N ALA A 65 -16.87 -29.01 7.88
CA ALA A 65 -17.85 -30.10 7.98
C ALA A 65 -19.18 -29.61 8.58
N PHE A 66 -19.18 -29.00 9.77
CA PHE A 66 -20.42 -28.50 10.40
C PHE A 66 -21.15 -27.40 9.62
N ALA A 67 -20.46 -26.68 8.73
CA ALA A 67 -21.07 -25.68 7.83
C ALA A 67 -21.72 -26.31 6.58
N ASN A 68 -21.26 -27.49 6.17
CA ASN A 68 -21.77 -28.24 5.00
C ASN A 68 -22.59 -29.48 5.42
N VAL A 69 -23.16 -29.48 6.64
CA VAL A 69 -24.03 -30.55 7.15
C VAL A 69 -25.33 -29.93 7.67
N ASP A 70 -26.46 -30.43 7.15
CA ASP A 70 -27.80 -29.91 7.40
C ASP A 70 -28.28 -30.21 8.82
N VAL A 71 -28.17 -29.21 9.70
CA VAL A 71 -28.58 -29.27 11.11
C VAL A 71 -29.30 -27.97 11.48
N PRO A 72 -30.50 -28.00 12.10
CA PRO A 72 -31.32 -26.80 12.34
C PRO A 72 -30.64 -25.72 13.21
N PRO A 73 -30.85 -24.41 12.93
CA PRO A 73 -30.27 -23.29 13.68
C PRO A 73 -30.52 -23.33 15.19
N GLU A 74 -31.70 -23.77 15.61
CA GLU A 74 -32.13 -23.84 17.01
C GLU A 74 -31.26 -24.82 17.79
N SER A 75 -30.94 -25.97 17.18
CA SER A 75 -30.04 -26.98 17.75
C SER A 75 -28.59 -26.51 17.80
N LYS A 76 -28.16 -25.69 16.83
CA LYS A 76 -26.84 -25.03 16.81
C LYS A 76 -26.69 -24.02 17.96
N LEU A 77 -27.74 -23.24 18.27
CA LEU A 77 -27.73 -22.34 19.43
C LEU A 77 -27.92 -23.07 20.77
N ALA A 78 -28.83 -24.04 20.84
CA ALA A 78 -29.08 -24.82 22.05
C ALA A 78 -27.83 -25.59 22.51
N SER A 79 -27.07 -26.18 21.58
CA SER A 79 -25.80 -26.83 21.91
C SER A 79 -24.74 -25.84 22.42
N GLY A 80 -24.68 -24.61 21.88
CA GLY A 80 -23.85 -23.53 22.42
C GLY A 80 -24.24 -23.14 23.85
N ALA A 81 -25.54 -22.94 24.12
CA ALA A 81 -26.04 -22.61 25.45
C ALA A 81 -25.80 -23.74 26.48
N VAL A 82 -26.03 -25.00 26.10
CA VAL A 82 -25.75 -26.19 26.93
C VAL A 82 -24.25 -26.34 27.19
N LEU A 83 -23.39 -26.08 26.20
CA LEU A 83 -21.94 -26.11 26.37
C LEU A 83 -21.46 -25.03 27.34
N ALA A 84 -21.96 -23.80 27.21
CA ALA A 84 -21.66 -22.71 28.15
C ALA A 84 -22.09 -23.06 29.58
N ALA A 85 -23.32 -23.56 29.76
CA ALA A 85 -23.84 -23.99 31.05
C ALA A 85 -23.02 -25.15 31.66
N GLY A 86 -22.65 -26.15 30.86
CA GLY A 86 -21.82 -27.28 31.28
C GLY A 86 -20.41 -26.86 31.72
N LEU A 87 -19.74 -26.02 30.93
CA LEU A 87 -18.42 -25.46 31.28
C LEU A 87 -18.49 -24.62 32.56
N GLY A 88 -19.53 -23.80 32.71
CA GLY A 88 -19.78 -23.00 33.92
C GLY A 88 -20.05 -23.87 35.16
N PHE A 89 -20.84 -24.94 35.02
CA PHE A 89 -21.12 -25.88 36.09
C PHE A 89 -19.85 -26.63 36.54
N ILE A 90 -19.07 -27.19 35.60
CA ILE A 90 -17.80 -27.88 35.91
C ILE A 90 -16.81 -26.90 36.55
N SER A 91 -16.74 -25.66 36.06
CA SER A 91 -15.97 -24.58 36.71
C SER A 91 -16.42 -24.35 38.15
N SER A 92 -17.73 -24.27 38.41
CA SER A 92 -18.27 -24.03 39.76
C SER A 92 -17.90 -25.14 40.78
N LEU A 93 -17.86 -26.40 40.34
CA LEU A 93 -17.42 -27.54 41.17
C LEU A 93 -15.92 -27.43 41.52
N LEU A 94 -15.10 -27.01 40.55
CA LEU A 94 -13.66 -26.85 40.72
C LEU A 94 -13.27 -25.63 41.58
N LYS A 95 -14.17 -24.67 41.78
CA LYS A 95 -13.92 -23.46 42.60
C LYS A 95 -13.45 -23.77 44.03
N ARG A 96 -13.84 -24.91 44.61
CA ARG A 96 -13.44 -25.33 45.96
C ARG A 96 -12.05 -25.98 46.03
N GLN A 97 -11.34 -26.14 44.91
CA GLN A 97 -10.06 -26.84 44.85
C GLN A 97 -8.90 -25.89 44.47
N PRO A 98 -8.10 -25.38 45.44
CA PRO A 98 -7.08 -24.36 45.17
C PRO A 98 -6.02 -24.82 44.14
N ALA A 99 -5.60 -26.08 44.20
CA ALA A 99 -4.68 -26.69 43.23
C ALA A 99 -5.21 -26.74 41.78
N ARG A 100 -6.50 -26.44 41.55
CA ARG A 100 -7.12 -26.36 40.22
C ARG A 100 -7.63 -24.96 39.86
N ARG A 101 -7.21 -23.91 40.57
CA ARG A 101 -7.63 -22.52 40.33
C ARG A 101 -7.48 -22.08 38.87
N ALA A 102 -6.36 -22.40 38.23
CA ALA A 102 -6.15 -22.08 36.81
C ALA A 102 -7.16 -22.77 35.88
N VAL A 103 -7.52 -24.03 36.17
CA VAL A 103 -8.51 -24.80 35.40
C VAL A 103 -9.94 -24.27 35.64
N HIS A 104 -10.27 -23.93 36.89
CA HIS A 104 -11.52 -23.25 37.25
C HIS A 104 -11.71 -21.95 36.44
N LEU A 105 -10.69 -21.09 36.41
CA LEU A 105 -10.71 -19.81 35.70
C LEU A 105 -10.73 -20.00 34.17
N ALA A 106 -9.96 -20.94 33.62
CA ALA A 106 -9.99 -21.26 32.19
C ALA A 106 -11.36 -21.77 31.75
N LEU A 107 -12.00 -22.66 32.52
CA LEU A 107 -13.35 -23.15 32.25
C LEU A 107 -14.42 -22.06 32.43
N ALA A 108 -14.26 -21.14 33.37
CA ALA A 108 -15.15 -19.98 33.50
C ALA A 108 -15.03 -19.05 32.28
N GLY A 109 -13.80 -18.71 31.88
CA GLY A 109 -13.54 -17.91 30.68
C GLY A 109 -14.08 -18.57 29.40
N ALA A 110 -13.95 -19.89 29.28
CA ALA A 110 -14.54 -20.66 28.19
C ALA A 110 -16.09 -20.64 28.24
N ALA A 111 -16.70 -20.80 29.43
CA ALA A 111 -18.15 -20.72 29.59
C ALA A 111 -18.72 -19.37 29.15
N PHE A 112 -18.13 -18.27 29.64
CA PHE A 112 -18.52 -16.91 29.25
C PHE A 112 -18.20 -16.63 27.77
N GLY A 113 -17.08 -17.13 27.24
CA GLY A 113 -16.75 -17.01 25.81
C GLY A 113 -17.74 -17.72 24.89
N VAL A 114 -18.17 -18.94 25.24
CA VAL A 114 -19.21 -19.67 24.49
C VAL A 114 -20.56 -18.97 24.64
N ALA A 115 -20.91 -18.45 25.81
CA ALA A 115 -22.12 -17.65 26.00
C ALA A 115 -22.11 -16.38 25.13
N TYR A 116 -20.98 -15.67 25.07
CA TYR A 116 -20.79 -14.48 24.24
C TYR A 116 -20.92 -14.77 22.75
N LEU A 117 -20.29 -15.86 22.28
CA LEU A 117 -20.41 -16.33 20.89
C LEU A 117 -21.83 -16.79 20.57
N THR A 118 -22.52 -17.47 21.49
CA THR A 118 -23.92 -17.91 21.29
C THR A 118 -24.87 -16.71 21.20
N ALA A 119 -24.70 -15.70 22.07
CA ALA A 119 -25.45 -14.45 22.02
C ALA A 119 -25.21 -13.67 20.72
N TYR A 120 -23.96 -13.60 20.25
CA TYR A 120 -23.65 -13.02 18.95
C TYR A 120 -24.26 -13.83 17.80
N SER A 121 -24.16 -15.17 17.80
CA SER A 121 -24.70 -16.01 16.74
C SER A 121 -26.22 -15.92 16.61
N ALA A 122 -26.94 -15.78 17.72
CA ALA A 122 -28.38 -15.53 17.70
C ALA A 122 -28.77 -14.26 16.92
N TYR A 123 -27.88 -13.25 16.91
CA TYR A 123 -27.97 -12.09 16.04
C TYR A 123 -27.31 -12.36 14.68
N GLY A 124 -25.98 -12.18 14.57
CA GLY A 124 -25.25 -12.03 13.31
C GLY A 124 -25.07 -13.27 12.45
N PHE A 125 -25.61 -14.43 12.84
CA PHE A 125 -25.66 -15.63 11.99
C PHE A 125 -27.07 -16.16 11.75
N PHE A 126 -28.03 -15.91 12.67
CA PHE A 126 -29.37 -16.51 12.60
C PHE A 126 -30.54 -15.51 12.72
N ASN A 127 -30.28 -14.22 13.00
CA ASN A 127 -31.26 -13.13 13.06
C ASN A 127 -32.47 -13.36 14.00
N PHE A 128 -32.34 -14.19 15.03
CA PHE A 128 -33.40 -14.48 16.02
C PHE A 128 -33.70 -13.31 16.98
N ILE A 129 -32.78 -12.35 17.13
CA ILE A 129 -32.92 -11.20 18.04
C ILE A 129 -32.60 -9.89 17.33
N THR A 130 -33.22 -8.79 17.76
CA THR A 130 -32.98 -7.45 17.21
C THR A 130 -31.65 -6.86 17.67
N GLU A 131 -31.13 -5.85 16.95
CA GLU A 131 -29.85 -5.17 17.26
C GLU A 131 -29.77 -4.69 18.73
N VAL A 132 -30.84 -4.07 19.22
CA VAL A 132 -30.95 -3.56 20.60
C VAL A 132 -30.93 -4.71 21.61
N ASN A 133 -31.63 -5.81 21.33
CA ASN A 133 -31.66 -6.99 22.19
C ASN A 133 -30.30 -7.72 22.19
N ALA A 134 -29.61 -7.75 21.05
CA ALA A 134 -28.26 -8.29 20.92
C ALA A 134 -27.25 -7.46 21.74
N LEU A 135 -27.25 -6.13 21.57
CA LEU A 135 -26.36 -5.23 22.32
C LEU A 135 -26.62 -5.30 23.83
N ALA A 136 -27.90 -5.36 24.25
CA ALA A 136 -28.28 -5.53 25.65
C ALA A 136 -27.86 -6.90 26.23
N LEU A 137 -28.01 -7.98 25.46
CA LEU A 137 -27.59 -9.33 25.88
C LEU A 137 -26.07 -9.44 26.01
N LEU A 138 -25.30 -8.88 25.07
CA LEU A 138 -23.84 -8.82 25.14
C LEU A 138 -23.36 -7.95 26.31
N ALA A 139 -24.03 -6.82 26.58
CA ALA A 139 -23.76 -5.99 27.76
C ALA A 139 -24.05 -6.75 29.08
N LEU A 140 -25.14 -7.52 29.14
CA LEU A 140 -25.49 -8.36 30.30
C LEU A 140 -24.44 -9.46 30.52
N VAL A 141 -23.99 -10.14 29.46
CA VAL A 141 -22.90 -11.13 29.56
C VAL A 141 -21.59 -10.47 30.02
N ALA A 142 -21.25 -9.28 29.50
CA ALA A 142 -20.07 -8.54 29.94
C ALA A 142 -20.16 -8.09 31.43
N LEU A 143 -21.33 -7.63 31.88
CA LEU A 143 -21.59 -7.29 33.29
C LEU A 143 -21.47 -8.53 34.20
N ALA A 144 -22.08 -9.66 33.82
CA ALA A 144 -22.00 -10.91 34.56
C ALA A 144 -20.56 -11.45 34.63
N THR A 145 -19.82 -11.40 33.52
CA THR A 145 -18.41 -11.80 33.44
C THR A 145 -17.52 -10.86 34.26
N GLY A 146 -17.78 -9.56 34.24
CA GLY A 146 -17.10 -8.55 35.05
C GLY A 146 -17.35 -8.74 36.55
N ALA A 147 -18.59 -8.99 36.96
CA ALA A 147 -18.94 -9.31 38.35
C ALA A 147 -18.30 -10.63 38.81
N PHE A 148 -18.28 -11.66 37.97
CA PHE A 148 -17.54 -12.90 38.24
C PHE A 148 -16.03 -12.63 38.38
N ALA A 149 -15.44 -11.82 37.50
CA ALA A 149 -14.03 -11.48 37.57
C ALA A 149 -13.71 -10.71 38.87
N VAL A 150 -14.45 -9.65 39.19
CA VAL A 150 -14.27 -8.83 40.41
C VAL A 150 -14.45 -9.66 41.68
N THR A 151 -15.40 -10.61 41.72
CA THR A 151 -15.61 -11.46 42.90
C THR A 151 -14.52 -12.53 43.07
N ASN A 152 -14.09 -13.20 41.99
CA ASN A 152 -13.04 -14.24 42.06
C ASN A 152 -11.61 -13.67 41.98
N GLY A 153 -11.46 -12.36 41.76
CA GLY A 153 -10.16 -11.67 41.67
C GLY A 153 -9.40 -11.97 40.38
N ALA A 154 -10.10 -12.25 39.27
CA ALA A 154 -9.52 -12.80 38.05
C ALA A 154 -9.30 -11.74 36.95
N MET A 155 -8.07 -11.27 36.78
CA MET A 155 -7.75 -10.14 35.86
C MET A 155 -7.91 -10.53 34.39
N SER A 156 -7.47 -11.73 33.99
CA SER A 156 -7.62 -12.24 32.63
C SER A 156 -9.10 -12.32 32.20
N VAL A 157 -9.98 -12.73 33.12
CA VAL A 157 -11.44 -12.80 32.89
C VAL A 157 -12.07 -11.41 32.80
N ALA A 158 -11.60 -10.43 33.60
CA ALA A 158 -12.04 -9.03 33.47
C ALA A 158 -11.64 -8.40 32.13
N VAL A 159 -10.42 -8.67 31.67
CA VAL A 159 -9.93 -8.19 30.36
C VAL A 159 -10.73 -8.85 29.22
N LEU A 160 -11.02 -10.15 29.30
CA LEU A 160 -11.87 -10.83 28.32
C LEU A 160 -13.29 -10.24 28.30
N ALA A 161 -13.88 -9.95 29.47
CA ALA A 161 -15.20 -9.33 29.59
C ALA A 161 -15.27 -7.95 28.92
N MET A 162 -14.31 -7.07 29.22
CA MET A 162 -14.30 -5.71 28.68
C MET A 162 -13.91 -5.67 27.21
N LEU A 163 -13.01 -6.54 26.77
CA LEU A 163 -12.71 -6.69 25.36
C LEU A 163 -13.94 -7.16 24.56
N GLY A 164 -14.74 -8.09 25.13
CA GLY A 164 -16.06 -8.41 24.59
C GLY A 164 -16.94 -7.16 24.51
N ALA A 165 -17.13 -6.47 25.64
CA ALA A 165 -17.95 -5.26 25.71
C ALA A 165 -17.57 -4.22 24.64
N TYR A 166 -16.30 -3.84 24.53
CA TYR A 166 -15.83 -2.85 23.55
C TYR A 166 -15.94 -3.32 22.08
N LEU A 167 -16.07 -4.62 21.83
CA LEU A 167 -16.37 -5.16 20.50
C LEU A 167 -17.86 -5.17 20.16
N ALA A 168 -18.75 -5.18 21.16
CA ALA A 168 -20.20 -5.37 20.94
C ALA A 168 -20.80 -4.41 19.90
N PRO A 169 -20.51 -3.09 19.90
CA PRO A 169 -21.11 -2.16 18.93
C PRO A 169 -20.64 -2.36 17.48
N HIS A 170 -19.51 -3.05 17.25
CA HIS A 170 -19.06 -3.40 15.90
C HIS A 170 -19.84 -4.57 15.31
N PHE A 171 -20.30 -5.49 16.18
CA PHE A 171 -20.88 -6.76 15.79
C PHE A 171 -22.41 -6.84 15.98
N ALA A 172 -23.00 -5.97 16.81
CA ALA A 172 -24.42 -6.03 17.18
C ALA A 172 -25.30 -4.93 16.55
N ILE A 173 -24.72 -4.02 15.74
CA ILE A 173 -25.42 -2.85 15.19
C ILE A 173 -25.12 -2.74 13.68
N GLY A 174 -26.13 -2.92 12.82
CA GLY A 174 -26.01 -2.84 11.37
C GLY A 174 -25.93 -1.39 10.86
N GLN A 175 -26.64 -0.47 11.52
CA GLN A 175 -26.55 0.99 11.24
C GLN A 175 -26.03 1.77 12.46
N PRO A 176 -24.73 1.64 12.80
CA PRO A 176 -24.17 2.25 14.00
C PRO A 176 -24.07 3.78 13.86
N ASN A 177 -24.71 4.49 14.80
CA ASN A 177 -24.65 5.95 14.92
C ASN A 177 -23.79 6.38 16.12
N VAL A 178 -23.40 7.66 16.15
CA VAL A 178 -22.50 8.24 17.18
C VAL A 178 -22.99 7.93 18.61
N MET A 179 -24.28 8.11 18.90
CA MET A 179 -24.82 7.91 20.25
C MET A 179 -24.83 6.43 20.65
N SER A 180 -25.23 5.54 19.74
CA SER A 180 -25.26 4.08 19.99
C SER A 180 -23.87 3.48 20.24
N VAL A 181 -22.83 3.97 19.56
CA VAL A 181 -21.45 3.49 19.73
C VAL A 181 -20.74 4.20 20.88
N TYR A 182 -20.65 5.54 20.85
CA TYR A 182 -19.85 6.29 21.82
C TYR A 182 -20.56 6.51 23.16
N GLY A 183 -21.90 6.52 23.20
CA GLY A 183 -22.65 6.44 24.45
C GLY A 183 -22.45 5.08 25.14
N TYR A 184 -22.51 3.98 24.38
CA TYR A 184 -22.18 2.64 24.90
C TYR A 184 -20.72 2.55 25.38
N TYR A 185 -19.77 3.10 24.63
CA TYR A 185 -18.36 3.16 25.05
C TYR A 185 -18.13 3.99 26.31
N LEU A 186 -18.90 5.06 26.53
CA LEU A 186 -18.85 5.82 27.78
C LEU A 186 -19.31 4.95 28.95
N VAL A 187 -20.42 4.20 28.79
CA VAL A 187 -20.91 3.24 29.81
C VAL A 187 -19.88 2.13 30.07
N ALA A 188 -19.32 1.51 29.03
CA ALA A 188 -18.27 0.49 29.18
C ALA A 188 -16.99 1.06 29.87
N SER A 189 -16.63 2.32 29.59
CA SER A 189 -15.53 3.01 30.26
C SER A 189 -15.82 3.32 31.72
N THR A 190 -17.07 3.66 32.09
CA THR A 190 -17.46 3.82 33.51
C THR A 190 -17.51 2.49 34.26
N LEU A 191 -17.87 1.38 33.61
CA LEU A 191 -17.75 0.04 34.17
C LEU A 191 -16.28 -0.36 34.39
N THR A 192 -15.40 -0.04 33.44
CA THR A 192 -13.95 -0.18 33.62
C THR A 192 -13.45 0.67 34.79
N LEU A 193 -13.86 1.94 34.91
CA LEU A 193 -13.51 2.81 36.04
C LEU A 193 -13.95 2.22 37.39
N LEU A 194 -15.15 1.62 37.46
CA LEU A 194 -15.63 0.92 38.66
C LEU A 194 -14.73 -0.27 39.01
N MET A 195 -14.36 -1.11 38.04
CA MET A 195 -13.45 -2.24 38.30
C MET A 195 -12.04 -1.80 38.68
N VAL A 196 -11.51 -0.73 38.06
CA VAL A 196 -10.20 -0.15 38.38
C VAL A 196 -10.18 0.43 39.80
N THR A 197 -11.23 1.16 40.21
CA THR A 197 -11.33 1.72 41.57
C THR A 197 -11.57 0.66 42.65
N MET A 198 -12.24 -0.46 42.31
CA MET A 198 -12.45 -1.59 43.23
C MET A 198 -11.25 -2.54 43.35
N ARG A 199 -10.45 -2.74 42.29
CA ARG A 199 -9.44 -3.82 42.23
C ARG A 199 -8.02 -3.40 41.79
N GLY A 200 -7.78 -2.15 41.37
CA GLY A 200 -6.45 -1.67 40.97
C GLY A 200 -5.92 -2.23 39.64
N TRP A 201 -6.81 -2.60 38.73
CA TRP A 201 -6.46 -3.34 37.51
C TRP A 201 -6.05 -2.42 36.33
N ARG A 202 -4.87 -1.80 36.43
CA ARG A 202 -4.29 -0.90 35.41
C ARG A 202 -4.39 -1.35 33.94
N PRO A 203 -4.23 -2.65 33.57
CA PRO A 203 -4.39 -3.07 32.17
C PRO A 203 -5.76 -2.74 31.55
N LEU A 204 -6.83 -2.63 32.35
CA LEU A 204 -8.15 -2.21 31.87
C LEU A 204 -8.19 -0.73 31.44
N ILE A 205 -7.37 0.14 32.04
CA ILE A 205 -7.28 1.57 31.67
C ILE A 205 -6.76 1.69 30.23
N HIS A 206 -5.67 1.00 29.92
CA HIS A 206 -5.09 0.99 28.58
C HIS A 206 -5.99 0.28 27.56
N LEU A 207 -6.70 -0.78 27.97
CA LEU A 207 -7.70 -1.46 27.14
C LEU A 207 -8.84 -0.51 26.77
N SER A 208 -9.43 0.18 27.75
CA SER A 208 -10.49 1.17 27.54
C SER A 208 -10.07 2.28 26.58
N PHE A 209 -8.87 2.81 26.77
CA PHE A 209 -8.31 3.86 25.90
C PHE A 209 -8.09 3.37 24.46
N LEU A 210 -7.58 2.13 24.29
CA LEU A 210 -7.33 1.52 22.98
C LEU A 210 -8.61 1.38 22.14
N PHE A 211 -9.74 1.02 22.75
CA PHE A 211 -11.00 0.84 22.03
C PHE A 211 -11.82 2.12 21.84
N THR A 212 -11.72 3.09 22.76
CA THR A 212 -12.58 4.28 22.74
C THR A 212 -11.90 5.46 22.05
N LEU A 213 -11.04 6.21 22.75
CA LEU A 213 -10.37 7.39 22.20
C LEU A 213 -9.32 7.02 21.15
N ALA A 214 -8.35 6.16 21.48
CA ALA A 214 -7.35 5.72 20.49
C ALA A 214 -7.93 4.77 19.43
N GLY A 215 -9.13 4.22 19.65
CA GLY A 215 -9.84 3.39 18.68
C GLY A 215 -10.07 4.11 17.35
N ALA A 216 -10.26 5.43 17.40
CA ALA A 216 -10.33 6.33 16.26
C ALA A 216 -9.13 6.23 15.28
N LEU A 217 -7.95 5.88 15.81
CA LEU A 217 -6.67 5.85 15.10
C LEU A 217 -6.31 4.43 14.62
N PHE A 218 -6.70 3.40 15.39
CA PHE A 218 -6.34 2.00 15.12
C PHE A 218 -7.45 1.17 14.48
N PHE A 219 -8.72 1.53 14.71
CA PHE A 219 -9.90 0.79 14.25
C PHE A 219 -10.70 1.66 13.28
N GLY A 220 -10.32 1.62 12.00
CA GLY A 220 -10.86 2.49 10.94
C GLY A 220 -12.39 2.51 10.80
N TRP A 221 -13.11 1.45 11.22
CA TRP A 221 -14.57 1.44 11.27
C TRP A 221 -15.17 2.49 12.23
N SER A 222 -14.39 2.95 13.20
CA SER A 222 -14.76 3.99 14.17
C SER A 222 -14.31 5.39 13.74
N ALA A 223 -13.36 5.49 12.79
CA ALA A 223 -12.79 6.76 12.34
C ALA A 223 -13.82 7.69 11.65
N ARG A 224 -14.89 7.10 11.06
CA ARG A 224 -16.05 7.81 10.47
C ARG A 224 -16.89 8.62 11.46
N PHE A 225 -16.84 8.28 12.74
CA PHE A 225 -17.51 9.07 13.78
C PHE A 225 -16.71 10.33 14.12
N TYR A 226 -15.44 10.40 13.71
CA TYR A 226 -14.58 11.58 13.83
C TYR A 226 -14.52 12.33 12.49
N GLU A 227 -15.64 12.93 12.13
CA GLU A 227 -15.83 13.77 10.95
C GLU A 227 -16.54 15.08 11.36
N PRO A 228 -16.30 16.22 10.69
CA PRO A 228 -16.90 17.50 11.07
C PRO A 228 -18.44 17.51 11.15
N GLN A 229 -19.12 16.69 10.35
CA GLN A 229 -20.59 16.55 10.41
C GLN A 229 -21.10 16.00 11.75
N HIS A 230 -20.26 15.29 12.51
CA HIS A 230 -20.61 14.70 13.80
C HIS A 230 -20.24 15.59 15.01
N TYR A 231 -19.62 16.76 14.81
CA TYR A 231 -19.04 17.61 15.85
C TYR A 231 -19.95 17.82 17.08
N ALA A 232 -21.21 18.22 16.84
CA ALA A 232 -22.16 18.59 17.90
C ALA A 232 -22.47 17.46 18.89
N LEU A 233 -22.42 16.19 18.44
CA LEU A 233 -22.59 15.01 19.30
C LEU A 233 -21.24 14.47 19.78
N MET A 234 -20.21 14.54 18.92
CA MET A 234 -18.94 13.88 19.18
C MET A 234 -18.02 14.66 20.12
N GLN A 235 -18.01 15.99 20.07
CA GLN A 235 -17.21 16.82 20.98
C GLN A 235 -17.58 16.62 22.46
N PRO A 236 -18.86 16.67 22.90
CA PRO A 236 -19.20 16.41 24.30
C PRO A 236 -18.91 14.97 24.73
N LEU A 237 -19.09 13.97 23.84
CA LEU A 237 -18.74 12.58 24.13
C LEU A 237 -17.22 12.37 24.26
N LEU A 238 -16.41 13.03 23.42
CA LEU A 238 -14.95 13.04 23.48
C LEU A 238 -14.46 13.66 24.80
N LEU A 239 -15.03 14.81 25.20
CA LEU A 239 -14.73 15.46 26.47
C LEU A 239 -15.10 14.57 27.67
N ALA A 240 -16.29 13.95 27.66
CA ALA A 240 -16.73 13.02 28.70
C ALA A 240 -15.83 11.78 28.80
N LEU A 241 -15.49 11.15 27.67
CA LEU A 241 -14.55 10.03 27.64
C LEU A 241 -13.16 10.43 28.13
N SER A 242 -12.68 11.62 27.77
CA SER A 242 -11.39 12.13 28.23
C SER A 242 -11.38 12.36 29.74
N ALA A 243 -12.46 12.91 30.31
CA ALA A 243 -12.62 13.07 31.75
C ALA A 243 -12.67 11.71 32.49
N VAL A 244 -13.38 10.71 31.96
CA VAL A 244 -13.41 9.34 32.54
C VAL A 244 -12.02 8.69 32.48
N HIS A 245 -11.31 8.79 31.35
CA HIS A 245 -9.96 8.24 31.17
C HIS A 245 -8.88 8.95 32.01
N LEU A 246 -9.08 10.24 32.30
CA LEU A 246 -8.26 11.01 33.24
C LEU A 246 -8.59 10.64 34.70
N ALA A 247 -9.85 10.36 35.03
CA ALA A 247 -10.26 9.96 36.38
C ALA A 247 -9.75 8.57 36.78
N MET A 248 -9.62 7.62 35.83
CA MET A 248 -9.14 6.25 36.11
C MET A 248 -7.85 6.18 36.94
N PRO A 249 -6.71 6.75 36.51
CA PRO A 249 -5.46 6.71 37.29
C PRO A 249 -5.50 7.57 38.56
N LEU A 250 -6.34 8.60 38.64
CA LEU A 250 -6.41 9.52 39.78
C LEU A 250 -7.23 8.95 40.95
N LEU A 251 -8.24 8.13 40.65
CA LEU A 251 -9.13 7.46 41.60
C LEU A 251 -8.72 6.02 41.94
N GLU A 252 -7.77 5.44 41.21
CA GLU A 252 -7.23 4.11 41.50
C GLU A 252 -6.66 4.02 42.93
N ARG A 253 -7.12 3.04 43.71
CA ARG A 253 -6.59 2.79 45.04
C ARG A 253 -5.16 2.23 44.94
N SER A 254 -4.17 3.07 45.24
CA SER A 254 -2.75 2.76 45.14
C SER A 254 -2.33 1.51 45.92
N TYR A 255 -2.19 0.37 45.24
CA TYR A 255 -1.74 -0.88 45.85
C TYR A 255 -0.79 -1.74 45.00
N ALA A 256 0.03 -1.13 44.14
CA ALA A 256 1.20 -1.79 43.54
C ALA A 256 2.28 -0.83 43.01
N LYS A 257 3.29 -0.49 43.83
CA LYS A 257 4.56 0.07 43.31
C LYS A 257 5.42 -1.03 42.66
N ARG A 258 4.97 -1.58 41.52
CA ARG A 258 5.77 -2.50 40.68
C ARG A 258 6.33 -1.75 39.49
N GLY A 259 7.66 -1.54 39.47
CA GLY A 259 8.32 -0.54 38.60
C GLY A 259 8.14 -0.71 37.09
N HIS A 260 7.75 -1.89 36.60
CA HIS A 260 7.68 -2.18 35.17
C HIS A 260 6.43 -1.60 34.46
N LEU A 261 5.36 -1.25 35.19
CA LEU A 261 4.18 -0.58 34.60
C LEU A 261 4.39 0.94 34.44
N LYS A 262 5.32 1.54 35.20
CA LYS A 262 5.56 3.00 35.21
C LYS A 262 5.79 3.58 33.80
N ASN A 263 6.41 2.82 32.91
CA ASN A 263 6.66 3.27 31.53
C ASN A 263 5.36 3.34 30.70
N PHE A 264 4.43 2.39 30.88
CA PHE A 264 3.11 2.43 30.26
C PHE A 264 2.23 3.54 30.85
N ASP A 265 2.28 3.74 32.18
CA ASP A 265 1.58 4.85 32.84
C ASP A 265 2.09 6.22 32.36
N THR A 266 3.41 6.35 32.16
CA THR A 266 4.06 7.57 31.66
C THR A 266 3.72 7.82 30.18
N ALA A 267 3.73 6.78 29.35
CA ALA A 267 3.28 6.87 27.96
C ALA A 267 1.79 7.24 27.88
N TYR A 268 0.94 6.65 28.72
CA TYR A 268 -0.49 6.94 28.80
C TYR A 268 -0.78 8.40 29.20
N PHE A 269 -0.04 8.93 30.18
CA PHE A 269 -0.13 10.34 30.59
C PHE A 269 0.12 11.33 29.43
N ILE A 270 1.03 11.00 28.51
CA ILE A 270 1.33 11.80 27.31
C ILE A 270 0.32 11.54 26.19
N LEU A 271 -0.04 10.27 25.95
CA LEU A 271 -0.92 9.85 24.86
C LEU A 271 -2.37 10.33 25.04
N LEU A 272 -2.91 10.33 26.27
CA LEU A 272 -4.30 10.73 26.52
C LEU A 272 -4.62 12.17 26.06
N PRO A 273 -3.90 13.22 26.51
CA PRO A 273 -4.16 14.59 26.04
C PRO A 273 -3.81 14.77 24.56
N LEU A 274 -2.74 14.11 24.06
CA LEU A 274 -2.34 14.21 22.66
C LEU A 274 -3.41 13.64 21.71
N VAL A 275 -3.92 12.45 22.01
CA VAL A 275 -4.99 11.81 21.22
C VAL A 275 -6.29 12.60 21.33
N ALA A 276 -6.67 13.09 22.53
CA ALA A 276 -7.85 13.92 22.69
C ALA A 276 -7.76 15.23 21.87
N ALA A 277 -6.60 15.88 21.85
CA ALA A 277 -6.33 17.09 21.07
C ALA A 277 -6.40 16.85 19.56
N ILE A 278 -5.72 15.80 19.06
CA ILE A 278 -5.74 15.42 17.64
C ILE A 278 -7.17 15.12 17.19
N LEU A 279 -7.94 14.39 17.99
CA LEU A 279 -9.31 14.02 17.63
C LEU A 279 -10.28 15.19 17.68
N THR A 280 -10.10 16.12 18.64
CA THR A 280 -10.83 17.39 18.69
C THR A 280 -10.58 18.24 17.45
N LEU A 281 -9.31 18.38 17.04
CA LEU A 281 -8.96 19.08 15.80
C LEU A 281 -9.48 18.37 14.54
N LYS A 282 -9.56 17.03 14.53
CA LYS A 282 -10.12 16.25 13.42
C LYS A 282 -11.64 16.46 13.25
N ILE A 283 -12.38 16.67 14.34
CA ILE A 283 -13.85 16.87 14.29
C ILE A 283 -14.27 18.33 14.18
N ALA A 284 -13.35 19.28 14.29
CA ALA A 284 -13.66 20.71 14.19
C ALA A 284 -14.06 21.11 12.74
N PRO A 285 -15.22 21.73 12.51
CA PRO A 285 -15.59 22.31 11.21
C PRO A 285 -14.62 23.40 10.73
N ALA A 286 -14.10 24.24 11.63
CA ALA A 286 -12.96 25.11 11.38
C ALA A 286 -11.94 25.03 12.53
N LEU A 287 -10.65 25.05 12.18
CA LEU A 287 -9.57 25.05 13.17
C LEU A 287 -9.57 26.32 14.04
N GLN A 288 -9.89 27.47 13.44
CA GLN A 288 -9.87 28.78 14.11
C GLN A 288 -10.98 28.94 15.15
N GLY A 289 -12.17 28.39 14.89
CA GLY A 289 -13.30 28.43 15.80
C GLY A 289 -13.37 27.18 16.67
N GLU A 290 -14.06 26.16 16.19
CA GLU A 290 -14.41 24.96 16.95
C GLU A 290 -13.18 24.17 17.42
N GLY A 291 -12.09 24.18 16.64
CA GLY A 291 -10.82 23.56 17.01
C GLY A 291 -10.17 24.23 18.22
N ALA A 292 -10.00 25.56 18.17
CA ALA A 292 -9.46 26.35 19.27
C ALA A 292 -10.32 26.24 20.55
N PHE A 293 -11.65 26.39 20.44
CA PHE A 293 -12.56 26.25 21.59
C PHE A 293 -12.58 24.81 22.14
N GLY A 294 -12.50 23.79 21.28
CA GLY A 294 -12.41 22.40 21.71
C GLY A 294 -11.12 22.08 22.48
N LEU A 295 -9.98 22.60 22.01
CA LEU A 295 -8.71 22.49 22.73
C LEU A 295 -8.73 23.22 24.07
N LEU A 296 -9.38 24.38 24.14
CA LEU A 296 -9.57 25.12 25.40
C LEU A 296 -10.48 24.37 26.38
N ALA A 297 -11.52 23.68 25.89
CA ALA A 297 -12.34 22.79 26.71
C ALA A 297 -11.55 21.59 27.28
N LEU A 298 -10.61 21.02 26.51
CA LEU A 298 -9.65 20.04 27.03
C LEU A 298 -8.69 20.66 28.05
N ALA A 299 -8.17 21.87 27.80
CA ALA A 299 -7.31 22.58 28.75
C ALA A 299 -8.01 22.80 30.11
N LEU A 300 -9.31 23.12 30.11
CA LEU A 300 -10.13 23.24 31.33
C LEU A 300 -10.26 21.91 32.09
N ILE A 301 -10.40 20.77 31.41
CA ILE A 301 -10.45 19.44 32.07
C ILE A 301 -9.13 19.12 32.79
N TRP A 302 -7.99 19.34 32.13
CA TRP A 302 -6.68 19.13 32.75
C TRP A 302 -6.36 20.19 33.82
N GLY A 303 -6.84 21.43 33.66
CA GLY A 303 -6.75 22.48 34.67
C GLY A 303 -7.56 22.16 35.93
N ALA A 304 -8.77 21.61 35.78
CA ALA A 304 -9.58 21.15 36.91
C ALA A 304 -8.93 19.95 37.65
N ALA A 305 -8.31 19.02 36.91
CA ALA A 305 -7.49 17.96 37.51
C ALA A 305 -6.27 18.53 38.26
N ALA A 306 -5.55 19.49 37.68
CA ALA A 306 -4.43 20.16 38.35
C ALA A 306 -4.88 20.89 39.63
N ALA A 307 -5.98 21.64 39.59
CA ALA A 307 -6.52 22.38 40.73
C ALA A 307 -7.01 21.46 41.86
N THR A 308 -7.71 20.37 41.53
CA THR A 308 -8.15 19.37 42.52
C THR A 308 -6.97 18.61 43.15
N LEU A 309 -5.96 18.24 42.35
CA LEU A 309 -4.73 17.63 42.87
C LEU A 309 -3.92 18.59 43.75
N PHE A 310 -3.89 19.88 43.42
CA PHE A 310 -3.25 20.92 44.23
C PHE A 310 -3.98 21.11 45.57
N ALA A 311 -5.32 21.18 45.56
CA ALA A 311 -6.13 21.23 46.79
C ALA A 311 -5.93 19.97 47.67
N LEU A 312 -5.79 18.80 47.03
CA LEU A 312 -5.44 17.53 47.69
C LEU A 312 -3.94 17.37 48.02
N LYS A 313 -3.13 18.43 47.82
CA LYS A 313 -1.68 18.50 48.09
C LYS A 313 -0.85 17.39 47.44
N ARG A 314 -1.26 16.88 46.27
CA ARG A 314 -0.50 15.89 45.48
C ARG A 314 0.49 16.56 44.53
N ALA A 315 1.74 16.07 44.52
CA ALA A 315 2.81 16.60 43.67
C ALA A 315 2.54 16.48 42.15
N GLU A 316 1.64 15.57 41.75
CA GLU A 316 1.19 15.35 40.36
C GLU A 316 0.52 16.60 39.75
N ALA A 317 -0.01 17.51 40.57
CA ALA A 317 -0.74 18.71 40.12
C ALA A 317 0.04 19.55 39.07
N ALA A 318 1.35 19.70 39.25
CA ALA A 318 2.20 20.47 38.33
C ALA A 318 2.26 19.85 36.92
N GLN A 319 2.19 18.52 36.82
CA GLN A 319 2.26 17.81 35.52
C GLN A 319 0.96 18.06 34.73
N HIS A 320 -0.19 17.99 35.38
CA HIS A 320 -1.48 18.31 34.73
C HIS A 320 -1.59 19.80 34.34
N ALA A 321 -1.02 20.71 35.14
CA ALA A 321 -0.98 22.15 34.83
C ALA A 321 -0.17 22.44 33.56
N VAL A 322 0.97 21.78 33.36
CA VAL A 322 1.78 21.91 32.13
C VAL A 322 1.00 21.44 30.90
N VAL A 323 0.26 20.33 30.99
CA VAL A 323 -0.58 19.84 29.89
C VAL A 323 -1.69 20.84 29.54
N ALA A 324 -2.36 21.44 30.54
CA ALA A 324 -3.37 22.47 30.30
C ALA A 324 -2.79 23.73 29.62
N ALA A 325 -1.60 24.16 30.03
CA ALA A 325 -0.90 25.29 29.42
C ALA A 325 -0.53 25.01 27.95
N LEU A 326 -0.01 23.82 27.64
CA LEU A 326 0.30 23.40 26.27
C LEU A 326 -0.94 23.38 25.36
N LEU A 327 -2.06 22.83 25.84
CA LEU A 327 -3.33 22.82 25.10
C LEU A 327 -3.83 24.25 24.81
N THR A 328 -3.67 25.18 25.76
CA THR A 328 -4.01 26.60 25.58
C THR A 328 -3.12 27.28 24.54
N ILE A 329 -1.83 26.97 24.50
CA ILE A 329 -0.90 27.49 23.49
C ILE A 329 -1.28 27.00 22.08
N VAL A 330 -1.60 25.71 21.92
CA VAL A 330 -2.04 25.17 20.61
C VAL A 330 -3.37 25.78 20.18
N ALA A 331 -4.32 26.00 21.11
CA ALA A 331 -5.57 26.71 20.82
C ALA A 331 -5.32 28.14 20.28
N ALA A 332 -4.36 28.87 20.86
CA ALA A 332 -3.98 30.21 20.38
C ALA A 332 -3.35 30.19 18.98
N PHE A 333 -2.50 29.20 18.66
CA PHE A 333 -1.99 29.01 17.30
C PHE A 333 -3.11 28.70 16.29
N CYS A 334 -4.08 27.85 16.65
CA CYS A 334 -5.23 27.57 15.80
C CYS A 334 -6.08 28.83 15.53
N TYR A 335 -6.19 29.75 16.49
CA TYR A 335 -6.98 30.98 16.39
C TYR A 335 -6.32 32.09 15.54
N LEU A 336 -5.00 32.07 15.34
CA LEU A 336 -4.21 33.18 14.77
C LEU A 336 -3.42 32.75 13.51
N GLN A 337 -4.11 32.51 12.40
CA GLN A 337 -3.51 31.84 11.24
C GLN A 337 -2.81 32.76 10.23
N ASP A 338 -3.22 34.03 10.09
CA ASP A 338 -2.77 34.95 9.01
C ASP A 338 -1.34 35.50 9.16
N LEU A 339 -0.58 35.04 10.16
CA LEU A 339 0.78 35.49 10.44
C LEU A 339 1.81 34.53 9.81
N PRO A 340 2.88 35.03 9.16
CA PRO A 340 3.90 34.19 8.51
C PRO A 340 4.86 33.59 9.55
N TRP A 341 4.35 32.70 10.42
CA TRP A 341 5.00 32.21 11.64
C TRP A 341 6.41 31.64 11.44
N LEU A 342 6.70 30.99 10.31
CA LEU A 342 8.05 30.47 10.01
C LEU A 342 9.06 31.59 9.69
N LEU A 343 8.64 32.63 8.96
CA LEU A 343 9.48 33.81 8.71
C LEU A 343 9.62 34.64 9.98
N LEU A 344 8.57 34.76 10.80
CA LEU A 344 8.64 35.42 12.11
C LEU A 344 9.59 34.66 13.06
N GLY A 345 9.51 33.34 13.15
CA GLY A 345 10.44 32.52 13.94
C GLY A 345 11.89 32.63 13.47
N LEU A 346 12.13 32.58 12.15
CA LEU A 346 13.45 32.76 11.54
C LEU A 346 14.01 34.15 11.84
N THR A 347 13.25 35.21 11.53
CA THR A 347 13.70 36.60 11.71
C THR A 347 13.86 36.98 13.18
N LEU A 348 13.02 36.48 14.08
CA LEU A 348 13.21 36.61 15.53
C LEU A 348 14.51 35.93 15.97
N SER A 349 14.75 34.67 15.55
CA SER A 349 15.97 33.94 15.92
C SER A 349 17.24 34.61 15.41
N VAL A 350 17.23 35.13 14.17
CA VAL A 350 18.34 35.89 13.59
C VAL A 350 18.50 37.26 14.28
N SER A 351 17.41 37.94 14.63
CA SER A 351 17.46 39.20 15.41
C SER A 351 18.04 38.97 16.80
N LEU A 352 17.70 37.87 17.46
CA LEU A 352 18.28 37.47 18.73
C LEU A 352 19.79 37.20 18.60
N LEU A 353 20.26 36.54 17.53
CA LEU A 353 21.71 36.38 17.26
C LEU A 353 22.46 37.71 17.05
N VAL A 354 21.80 38.70 16.43
CA VAL A 354 22.36 40.05 16.23
C VAL A 354 22.42 40.86 17.53
N VAL A 355 21.46 40.65 18.44
CA VAL A 355 21.33 41.42 19.69
C VAL A 355 21.99 40.73 20.90
N ALA A 356 22.11 39.40 20.91
CA ALA A 356 22.84 38.57 21.89
C ALA A 356 24.16 39.15 22.42
N PRO A 357 25.11 39.65 21.57
CA PRO A 357 26.36 40.24 22.06
C PRO A 357 26.15 41.54 22.85
N LYS A 358 25.08 42.30 22.59
CA LYS A 358 24.71 43.51 23.34
C LYS A 358 24.00 43.17 24.65
N LEU A 359 23.50 41.94 24.79
CA LEU A 359 22.84 41.40 25.99
C LEU A 359 23.77 40.53 26.84
N GLY A 360 25.04 40.36 26.46
CA GLY A 360 26.01 39.55 27.21
C GLY A 360 25.66 38.06 27.27
N TRP A 361 24.99 37.52 26.25
CA TRP A 361 24.58 36.11 26.21
C TRP A 361 25.77 35.14 26.27
N SER A 362 25.57 33.97 26.88
CA SER A 362 26.54 32.88 26.85
C SER A 362 26.58 32.23 25.46
N ARG A 363 27.74 31.62 25.13
CA ARG A 363 27.95 30.87 23.88
C ARG A 363 26.85 29.84 23.64
N ASP A 364 26.41 29.13 24.68
CA ASP A 364 25.39 28.09 24.57
C ASP A 364 24.03 28.66 24.12
N MET A 365 23.69 29.88 24.57
CA MET A 365 22.48 30.59 24.14
C MET A 365 22.61 31.12 22.71
N GLU A 366 23.81 31.55 22.29
CA GLU A 366 24.07 31.87 20.88
C GLU A 366 23.99 30.62 19.98
N GLU A 367 24.50 29.46 20.42
CA GLU A 367 24.39 28.19 19.69
C GLU A 367 22.94 27.69 19.62
N ILE A 368 22.15 27.83 20.69
CA ILE A 368 20.69 27.55 20.68
C ILE A 368 19.97 28.47 19.70
N ALA A 369 20.24 29.79 19.71
CA ALA A 369 19.61 30.73 18.77
C ALA A 369 20.02 30.46 17.31
N CYS A 370 21.26 30.00 17.07
CA CYS A 370 21.72 29.54 15.77
C CYS A 370 20.99 28.27 15.30
N GLY A 371 20.77 27.32 16.23
CA GLY A 371 19.94 26.14 16.00
C GLY A 371 18.48 26.47 15.69
N MET A 372 17.88 27.44 16.39
CA MET A 372 16.53 27.92 16.10
C MET A 372 16.42 28.61 14.73
N ALA A 373 17.39 29.46 14.38
CA ALA A 373 17.45 30.09 13.06
C ALA A 373 17.58 29.04 11.94
N LEU A 374 18.41 28.00 12.14
CA LEU A 374 18.54 26.89 11.19
C LEU A 374 17.24 26.08 11.09
N LEU A 375 16.58 25.78 12.21
CA LEU A 375 15.32 25.04 12.26
C LEU A 375 14.20 25.78 11.51
N PHE A 376 13.95 27.06 11.82
CA PHE A 376 12.95 27.86 11.12
C PHE A 376 13.30 28.08 9.64
N GLY A 377 14.59 28.21 9.31
CA GLY A 377 15.08 28.28 7.92
C GLY A 377 14.76 27.02 7.12
N VAL A 378 15.07 25.84 7.65
CA VAL A 378 14.76 24.54 7.02
C VAL A 378 13.25 24.31 6.91
N LEU A 379 12.48 24.63 7.96
CA LEU A 379 11.01 24.55 7.91
C LEU A 379 10.43 25.50 6.85
N HIS A 380 10.97 26.71 6.70
CA HIS A 380 10.57 27.63 5.63
C HIS A 380 10.93 27.09 4.24
N ILE A 381 12.10 26.47 4.05
CA ILE A 381 12.46 25.80 2.78
C ILE A 381 11.42 24.72 2.44
N ILE A 382 11.12 23.82 3.38
CA ILE A 382 10.14 22.74 3.19
C ILE A 382 8.77 23.31 2.81
N TYR A 383 8.29 24.32 3.54
CA TYR A 383 7.03 25.01 3.23
C TYR A 383 7.05 25.64 1.83
N SER A 384 8.13 26.33 1.48
CA SER A 384 8.28 27.05 0.21
C SER A 384 8.45 26.15 -1.02
N ILE A 385 8.83 24.87 -0.86
CA ILE A 385 8.86 23.87 -1.95
C ILE A 385 7.43 23.44 -2.34
N VAL A 386 6.51 23.42 -1.38
CA VAL A 386 5.13 22.91 -1.57
C VAL A 386 4.19 23.96 -2.19
N GLN A 387 4.57 25.24 -2.20
CA GLN A 387 3.72 26.32 -2.73
C GLN A 387 3.65 26.35 -4.28
N PRO A 388 2.46 26.54 -4.88
CA PRO A 388 2.28 26.51 -6.33
C PRO A 388 2.87 27.75 -7.02
N ILE A 389 3.64 27.55 -8.08
CA ILE A 389 4.41 28.61 -8.77
C ILE A 389 3.47 29.46 -9.65
N ILE A 390 3.59 30.79 -9.54
CA ILE A 390 2.74 31.78 -10.25
C ILE A 390 3.52 32.40 -11.43
N GLN A 391 2.76 32.92 -12.41
CA GLN A 391 3.13 33.07 -13.83
C GLN A 391 4.34 33.96 -14.21
N THR A 392 4.92 34.76 -13.31
CA THR A 392 5.97 35.74 -13.65
C THR A 392 7.36 35.34 -13.13
N PRO A 393 8.33 35.04 -14.01
CA PRO A 393 9.70 34.77 -13.60
C PRO A 393 10.32 35.91 -12.77
N PHE A 394 11.03 35.55 -11.70
CA PHE A 394 11.68 36.47 -10.74
C PHE A 394 10.77 37.51 -10.03
N MET A 395 9.46 37.54 -10.29
CA MET A 395 8.55 38.63 -9.85
C MET A 395 7.34 38.12 -9.02
N SER A 396 7.47 36.96 -8.37
CA SER A 396 6.43 36.41 -7.49
C SER A 396 6.69 36.71 -6.01
N GLU A 397 5.62 36.87 -5.23
CA GLU A 397 5.66 37.01 -3.76
C GLU A 397 6.43 35.85 -3.10
N GLN A 398 6.22 34.63 -3.60
CA GLN A 398 6.96 33.44 -3.15
C GLN A 398 8.47 33.54 -3.43
N PHE A 399 8.88 34.08 -4.58
CA PHE A 399 10.31 34.33 -4.86
C PHE A 399 10.89 35.35 -3.86
N VAL A 400 10.15 36.43 -3.55
CA VAL A 400 10.54 37.40 -2.52
C VAL A 400 10.72 36.72 -1.15
N TYR A 401 9.78 35.88 -0.71
CA TYR A 401 9.91 35.15 0.56
C TYR A 401 11.08 34.15 0.57
N ARG A 402 11.29 33.39 -0.52
CA ARG A 402 12.43 32.46 -0.67
C ARG A 402 13.76 33.21 -0.59
N MET A 403 13.88 34.36 -1.24
CA MET A 403 15.06 35.23 -1.14
C MET A 403 15.21 35.84 0.25
N PHE A 404 14.14 36.30 0.90
CA PHE A 404 14.19 36.89 2.23
C PHE A 404 14.69 35.88 3.29
N ALA A 405 14.23 34.62 3.21
CA ALA A 405 14.72 33.55 4.07
C ALA A 405 16.19 33.17 3.78
N ALA A 406 16.59 33.10 2.49
CA ALA A 406 17.99 32.89 2.11
C ALA A 406 18.91 33.98 2.69
N ILE A 407 18.53 35.25 2.54
CA ILE A 407 19.23 36.41 3.09
C ILE A 407 19.27 36.34 4.63
N ALA A 408 18.16 36.03 5.30
CA ALA A 408 18.12 35.94 6.77
C ALA A 408 19.07 34.85 7.30
N MET A 409 19.12 33.66 6.67
CA MET A 409 20.08 32.61 7.01
C MET A 409 21.53 33.04 6.76
N MET A 410 21.81 33.69 5.62
CA MET A 410 23.15 34.20 5.31
C MET A 410 23.61 35.31 6.27
N VAL A 411 22.71 36.19 6.71
CA VAL A 411 22.98 37.23 7.73
C VAL A 411 23.24 36.60 9.10
N GLY A 412 22.43 35.62 9.51
CA GLY A 412 22.65 34.86 10.75
C GLY A 412 24.01 34.14 10.75
N ALA A 413 24.38 33.50 9.64
CA ALA A 413 25.67 32.85 9.46
C ALA A 413 26.85 33.84 9.49
N TRP A 414 26.70 35.00 8.83
CA TRP A 414 27.71 36.07 8.84
C TRP A 414 27.92 36.64 10.25
N GLN A 415 26.84 36.86 11.00
CA GLN A 415 26.89 37.32 12.39
C GLN A 415 27.49 36.27 13.35
N ALA A 416 27.27 34.98 13.08
CA ALA A 416 27.76 33.86 13.89
C ALA A 416 29.24 33.50 13.61
N ARG A 417 29.73 33.73 12.37
CA ARG A 417 31.11 33.46 11.94
C ARG A 417 32.21 34.05 12.86
N PRO A 418 32.22 35.34 13.25
CA PRO A 418 33.31 35.90 14.06
C PRO A 418 33.38 35.37 15.50
N ARG A 419 32.39 34.61 15.98
CA ARG A 419 32.42 33.94 17.30
C ARG A 419 32.66 32.43 17.24
N ASN A 420 32.86 31.88 16.03
CA ASN A 420 33.11 30.45 15.82
C ASN A 420 32.02 29.53 16.42
N ILE A 421 30.77 29.98 16.29
CA ILE A 421 29.54 29.24 16.64
C ILE A 421 29.46 27.99 15.76
N SER A 422 29.25 26.82 16.36
CA SER A 422 29.33 25.50 15.69
C SER A 422 28.52 25.40 14.38
N LEU A 423 27.29 25.89 14.37
CA LEU A 423 26.35 25.75 13.24
C LEU A 423 26.49 26.82 12.13
N HIS A 424 27.39 27.81 12.25
CA HIS A 424 27.40 28.96 11.33
C HIS A 424 27.64 28.60 9.86
N GLN A 425 28.45 27.57 9.59
CA GLN A 425 28.76 27.12 8.24
C GLN A 425 27.55 26.44 7.59
N ILE A 426 26.81 25.63 8.35
CA ILE A 426 25.61 24.92 7.87
C ILE A 426 24.51 25.92 7.53
N LEU A 427 24.27 26.90 8.41
CA LEU A 427 23.29 27.96 8.19
C LEU A 427 23.61 28.79 6.94
N GLY A 428 24.89 29.13 6.73
CA GLY A 428 25.33 29.89 5.56
C GLY A 428 25.24 29.11 4.25
N LEU A 429 25.66 27.84 4.26
CA LEU A 429 25.58 26.94 3.11
C LEU A 429 24.11 26.71 2.70
N THR A 430 23.24 26.48 3.68
CA THR A 430 21.79 26.28 3.46
C THR A 430 21.16 27.49 2.77
N GLY A 431 21.47 28.71 3.25
CA GLY A 431 21.01 29.95 2.60
C GLY A 431 21.53 30.11 1.17
N LEU A 432 22.82 29.86 0.94
CA LEU A 432 23.44 29.97 -0.38
C LEU A 432 22.86 28.97 -1.40
N CYS A 433 22.77 27.69 -1.03
CA CYS A 433 22.22 26.65 -1.88
C CYS A 433 20.74 26.90 -2.22
N TRP A 434 19.95 27.37 -1.24
CA TRP A 434 18.54 27.72 -1.47
C TRP A 434 18.39 28.92 -2.42
N GLY A 435 19.27 29.92 -2.29
CA GLY A 435 19.35 31.05 -3.21
C GLY A 435 19.65 30.64 -4.65
N LEU A 436 20.71 29.83 -4.84
CA LEU A 436 21.12 29.36 -6.18
C LEU A 436 20.07 28.45 -6.83
N LEU A 437 19.45 27.53 -6.06
CA LEU A 437 18.38 26.66 -6.56
C LEU A 437 17.20 27.48 -7.09
N SER A 438 16.79 28.51 -6.33
CA SER A 438 15.68 29.40 -6.68
C SER A 438 15.93 30.25 -7.93
N ILE A 439 17.20 30.47 -8.31
CA ILE A 439 17.58 31.14 -9.57
C ILE A 439 17.64 30.13 -10.72
N GLY A 440 18.19 28.94 -10.49
CA GLY A 440 18.25 27.86 -11.48
C GLY A 440 16.87 27.40 -11.98
N SER A 441 15.86 27.37 -11.10
CA SER A 441 14.46 27.04 -11.44
C SER A 441 13.77 28.08 -12.34
N GLU A 442 14.34 29.26 -12.49
CA GLU A 442 13.87 30.31 -13.41
C GLU A 442 14.62 30.25 -14.75
N LEU A 443 15.93 29.98 -14.73
CA LEU A 443 16.77 29.88 -15.93
C LEU A 443 16.41 28.71 -16.87
N LEU A 444 15.86 27.62 -16.35
CA LEU A 444 15.45 26.46 -17.16
C LEU A 444 14.29 26.74 -18.14
N ARG A 445 13.68 27.92 -18.11
CA ARG A 445 12.48 28.29 -18.89
C ARG A 445 12.79 28.83 -20.31
N LEU A 446 13.96 28.51 -20.88
CA LEU A 446 14.51 29.20 -22.08
C LEU A 446 14.55 28.39 -23.40
N ASN A 447 14.54 27.05 -23.37
CA ASN A 447 14.27 26.10 -24.49
C ASN A 447 15.15 26.16 -25.78
N ILE A 448 15.95 25.12 -26.07
CA ILE A 448 16.74 24.93 -27.31
C ILE A 448 16.70 23.44 -27.73
N GLU A 449 16.60 23.16 -29.04
CA GLU A 449 16.09 21.88 -29.60
C GLU A 449 17.17 20.79 -29.87
N PHE A 450 18.09 20.97 -30.82
CA PHE A 450 19.06 19.92 -31.25
C PHE A 450 20.41 19.90 -30.50
N LEU A 451 20.58 20.76 -29.49
CA LEU A 451 21.78 20.83 -28.66
C LEU A 451 22.16 19.51 -27.94
N PRO A 452 21.21 18.69 -27.43
CA PRO A 452 21.53 17.48 -26.67
C PRO A 452 22.30 16.41 -27.46
N GLN A 453 21.81 16.06 -28.66
CA GLN A 453 22.27 14.91 -29.44
C GLN A 453 23.65 15.18 -30.05
N LEU A 454 23.90 16.42 -30.49
CA LEU A 454 25.20 16.83 -31.04
C LEU A 454 26.32 16.73 -29.99
N LEU A 455 26.05 17.14 -28.75
CA LEU A 455 27.01 17.03 -27.65
C LEU A 455 27.31 15.56 -27.30
N TYR A 456 26.30 14.69 -27.28
CA TYR A 456 26.48 13.25 -27.07
C TYR A 456 27.36 12.62 -28.16
N GLY A 457 27.08 12.91 -29.43
CA GLY A 457 27.84 12.41 -30.58
C GLY A 457 29.30 12.85 -30.57
N LEU A 458 29.58 14.09 -30.15
CA LEU A 458 30.94 14.63 -30.03
C LEU A 458 31.74 13.86 -28.96
N VAL A 459 31.16 13.60 -27.79
CA VAL A 459 31.80 12.82 -26.71
C VAL A 459 32.12 11.39 -27.16
N LEU A 460 31.20 10.71 -27.86
CA LEU A 460 31.48 9.39 -28.45
C LEU A 460 32.60 9.44 -29.50
N GLY A 461 32.63 10.47 -30.35
CA GLY A 461 33.69 10.65 -31.35
C GLY A 461 35.09 10.76 -30.73
N VAL A 462 35.23 11.48 -29.62
CA VAL A 462 36.50 11.59 -28.87
C VAL A 462 36.93 10.23 -28.30
N MET A 463 36.00 9.43 -27.78
CA MET A 463 36.32 8.06 -27.32
C MET A 463 36.78 7.16 -28.48
N VAL A 464 36.08 7.18 -29.62
CA VAL A 464 36.45 6.39 -30.81
C VAL A 464 37.85 6.74 -31.31
N LEU A 465 38.20 8.03 -31.34
CA LEU A 465 39.55 8.47 -31.71
C LEU A 465 40.62 7.98 -30.72
N ASN A 466 40.36 8.00 -29.40
CA ASN A 466 41.28 7.43 -28.42
C ASN A 466 41.44 5.91 -28.55
N ILE A 467 40.40 5.16 -28.95
CA ILE A 467 40.53 3.72 -29.24
C ILE A 467 41.45 3.51 -30.46
N LEU A 468 41.16 4.18 -31.57
CA LEU A 468 41.89 4.00 -32.85
C LEU A 468 43.35 4.45 -32.79
N PHE A 469 43.64 5.56 -32.11
CA PHE A 469 44.98 6.13 -31.97
C PHE A 469 45.61 5.85 -30.60
N SER A 470 45.17 4.79 -29.91
CA SER A 470 45.58 4.45 -28.54
C SER A 470 47.09 4.32 -28.31
N HIS A 471 47.86 3.92 -29.33
CA HIS A 471 49.33 3.87 -29.28
C HIS A 471 50.02 5.24 -29.43
N GLN A 472 49.28 6.32 -29.71
CA GLN A 472 49.80 7.67 -29.98
C GLN A 472 49.14 8.75 -29.10
N LEU A 473 47.84 8.62 -28.81
CA LEU A 473 47.08 9.50 -27.92
C LEU A 473 46.35 8.67 -26.85
N SER A 474 47.06 8.35 -25.77
CA SER A 474 46.46 7.78 -24.56
C SER A 474 45.83 8.89 -23.70
N LEU A 475 44.51 8.86 -23.55
CA LEU A 475 43.81 9.75 -22.60
C LEU A 475 44.18 9.39 -21.16
N ASN A 476 44.40 10.41 -20.32
CA ASN A 476 44.55 10.25 -18.88
C ASN A 476 43.31 9.51 -18.29
N PRO A 477 43.47 8.48 -17.43
CA PRO A 477 42.34 7.72 -16.88
C PRO A 477 41.25 8.57 -16.20
N ALA A 478 41.60 9.71 -15.60
CA ALA A 478 40.63 10.64 -15.03
C ALA A 478 39.78 11.33 -16.12
N VAL A 479 40.38 11.72 -17.24
CA VAL A 479 39.67 12.30 -18.40
C VAL A 479 38.77 11.25 -19.04
N GLY A 480 39.23 9.99 -19.14
CA GLY A 480 38.39 8.87 -19.57
C GLY A 480 37.13 8.71 -18.69
N GLY A 481 37.29 8.75 -17.37
CA GLY A 481 36.16 8.72 -16.42
C GLY A 481 35.19 9.90 -16.58
N VAL A 482 35.71 11.12 -16.75
CA VAL A 482 34.88 12.32 -17.00
C VAL A 482 34.08 12.20 -18.31
N LEU A 483 34.69 11.69 -19.38
CA LEU A 483 33.99 11.46 -20.66
C LEU A 483 32.89 10.40 -20.52
N ILE A 484 33.11 9.32 -19.78
CA ILE A 484 32.08 8.29 -19.52
C ILE A 484 30.89 8.88 -18.72
N PHE A 485 31.17 9.70 -17.70
CA PHE A 485 30.11 10.37 -16.92
C PHE A 485 29.34 11.40 -17.77
N ALA A 486 30.05 12.22 -18.53
CA ALA A 486 29.46 13.20 -19.45
C ALA A 486 28.57 12.51 -20.51
N MET A 487 29.02 11.39 -21.06
CA MET A 487 28.24 10.58 -22.00
C MET A 487 26.92 10.12 -21.36
N ILE A 488 26.93 9.54 -20.15
CA ILE A 488 25.70 9.06 -19.50
C ILE A 488 24.72 10.22 -19.24
N CYS A 489 25.22 11.35 -18.73
CA CYS A 489 24.37 12.53 -18.46
C CYS A 489 23.79 13.13 -19.75
N LEU A 490 24.60 13.26 -20.81
CA LEU A 490 24.14 13.72 -22.12
C LEU A 490 23.18 12.72 -22.77
N GLY A 491 23.35 11.42 -22.55
CA GLY A 491 22.46 10.38 -23.09
C GLY A 491 21.03 10.48 -22.57
N VAL A 492 20.86 10.74 -21.27
CA VAL A 492 19.54 10.97 -20.63
C VAL A 492 18.82 12.20 -21.20
N TRP A 493 19.58 13.21 -21.66
CA TRP A 493 19.03 14.40 -22.31
C TRP A 493 18.76 14.16 -23.80
N ALA A 494 19.73 13.58 -24.51
CA ALA A 494 19.70 13.33 -25.95
C ALA A 494 18.63 12.34 -26.40
N ALA A 495 18.35 11.31 -25.59
CA ALA A 495 17.40 10.27 -25.95
C ALA A 495 15.93 10.71 -25.94
N ARG A 496 15.59 11.83 -25.28
CA ARG A 496 14.20 12.33 -25.21
C ARG A 496 13.65 12.73 -26.59
N ASP A 497 14.47 13.47 -27.33
CA ASP A 497 14.09 14.08 -28.61
C ASP A 497 14.86 13.45 -29.78
N ALA A 498 15.39 12.23 -29.59
CA ALA A 498 16.11 11.48 -30.62
C ALA A 498 15.15 10.74 -31.56
N SER A 499 15.50 10.69 -32.86
CA SER A 499 14.75 9.91 -33.84
C SER A 499 15.09 8.41 -33.76
N GLN A 500 14.17 7.55 -34.20
CA GLN A 500 14.30 6.08 -34.16
C GLN A 500 15.66 5.57 -34.68
N THR A 501 16.13 6.11 -35.80
CA THR A 501 17.42 5.75 -36.41
C THR A 501 18.61 6.11 -35.50
N ILE A 502 18.56 7.28 -34.86
CA ILE A 502 19.60 7.74 -33.92
C ILE A 502 19.59 6.86 -32.66
N SER A 503 18.41 6.53 -32.13
CA SER A 503 18.29 5.75 -30.91
C SER A 503 18.74 4.29 -31.10
N ILE A 504 18.40 3.65 -32.23
CA ILE A 504 18.90 2.31 -32.57
C ILE A 504 20.42 2.35 -32.81
N LEU A 505 20.93 3.36 -33.51
CA LEU A 505 22.37 3.52 -33.76
C LEU A 505 23.15 3.66 -32.45
N TYR A 506 22.73 4.54 -31.53
CA TYR A 506 23.44 4.72 -30.26
C TYR A 506 23.21 3.58 -29.26
N LEU A 507 22.08 2.86 -29.30
CA LEU A 507 21.90 1.61 -28.53
C LEU A 507 22.95 0.55 -28.89
N LEU A 508 23.37 0.50 -30.15
CA LEU A 508 24.40 -0.44 -30.64
C LEU A 508 25.83 0.12 -30.52
N LEU A 509 26.03 1.41 -30.80
CA LEU A 509 27.36 2.03 -30.82
C LEU A 509 27.92 2.27 -29.41
N THR A 510 27.10 2.73 -28.47
CA THR A 510 27.52 3.04 -27.09
C THR A 510 28.18 1.85 -26.38
N PRO A 511 27.61 0.61 -26.37
CA PRO A 511 28.27 -0.52 -25.74
C PRO A 511 29.53 -0.96 -26.49
N ALA A 512 29.58 -0.83 -27.82
CA ALA A 512 30.77 -1.17 -28.60
C ALA A 512 31.95 -0.24 -28.27
N VAL A 513 31.70 1.06 -28.13
CA VAL A 513 32.71 2.05 -27.74
C VAL A 513 33.20 1.82 -26.31
N LEU A 514 32.29 1.57 -25.34
CA LEU A 514 32.68 1.27 -23.96
C LEU A 514 33.52 -0.01 -23.84
N LEU A 515 33.15 -1.08 -24.55
CA LEU A 515 33.94 -2.31 -24.59
C LEU A 515 35.30 -2.11 -25.28
N GLY A 516 35.36 -1.26 -26.30
CA GLY A 516 36.61 -0.86 -26.98
C GLY A 516 37.56 -0.08 -26.06
N MET A 517 37.06 0.91 -25.34
CA MET A 517 37.82 1.66 -24.31
C MET A 517 38.43 0.71 -23.28
N ALA A 518 37.64 -0.25 -22.80
CA ALA A 518 38.11 -1.24 -21.83
C ALA A 518 39.11 -2.25 -22.40
N TRP A 519 38.91 -2.68 -23.65
CA TRP A 519 39.83 -3.60 -24.35
C TRP A 519 41.20 -2.95 -24.61
N VAL A 520 41.24 -1.66 -24.96
CA VAL A 520 42.49 -0.88 -25.05
C VAL A 520 43.11 -0.69 -23.67
N GLY A 521 42.34 -0.28 -22.68
CA GLY A 521 42.83 -0.01 -21.32
C GLY A 521 43.33 -1.24 -20.54
N ARG A 522 42.98 -2.46 -20.97
CA ARG A 522 43.28 -3.72 -20.24
C ARG A 522 44.78 -3.95 -20.01
N ASP A 523 45.64 -3.53 -20.94
CA ASP A 523 47.07 -3.82 -20.90
C ASP A 523 47.84 -2.70 -20.18
N ALA A 524 47.35 -1.46 -20.20
CA ALA A 524 47.80 -0.40 -19.30
C ALA A 524 47.49 -0.75 -17.83
N ALA A 525 46.27 -1.23 -17.55
CA ALA A 525 45.84 -1.68 -16.22
C ALA A 525 46.51 -2.98 -15.70
N ARG A 526 47.54 -3.48 -16.40
CA ARG A 526 48.47 -4.54 -15.94
C ARG A 526 49.86 -4.01 -15.59
N LEU A 527 50.16 -2.76 -15.97
CA LEU A 527 51.48 -2.14 -15.89
C LEU A 527 51.50 -0.92 -14.95
N ASP A 528 50.33 -0.31 -14.72
CA ASP A 528 50.10 0.85 -13.86
C ASP A 528 48.80 0.65 -13.05
N ASP A 529 48.76 1.10 -11.79
CA ASP A 529 47.67 0.81 -10.81
C ASP A 529 46.34 1.58 -11.09
N SER A 530 46.20 2.08 -12.31
CA SER A 530 45.15 2.98 -12.78
C SER A 530 43.99 2.27 -13.50
N ASP A 531 43.60 1.07 -13.04
CA ASP A 531 42.50 0.25 -13.61
C ASP A 531 41.10 0.92 -13.59
N PHE A 532 40.98 2.15 -13.10
CA PHE A 532 39.78 2.97 -13.02
C PHE A 532 39.06 3.14 -14.37
N SER A 533 39.77 3.53 -15.44
CA SER A 533 39.14 3.77 -16.75
C SER A 533 38.53 2.49 -17.38
N PRO A 534 39.26 1.36 -17.51
CA PRO A 534 38.69 0.14 -18.09
C PRO A 534 37.66 -0.54 -17.16
N SER A 535 37.78 -0.40 -15.84
CA SER A 535 36.77 -0.93 -14.91
C SER A 535 35.46 -0.12 -14.92
N MET A 536 35.52 1.21 -15.02
CA MET A 536 34.32 2.07 -15.12
C MET A 536 33.61 1.93 -16.47
N SER A 537 34.33 1.81 -17.57
CA SER A 537 33.73 1.63 -18.90
C SER A 537 32.94 0.32 -19.03
N ILE A 538 33.41 -0.78 -18.45
CA ILE A 538 32.62 -2.03 -18.36
C ILE A 538 31.55 -1.93 -17.26
N GLY A 539 31.87 -1.34 -16.11
CA GLY A 539 30.97 -1.26 -14.95
C GLY A 539 29.71 -0.43 -15.17
N LEU A 540 29.80 0.64 -15.96
CA LEU A 540 28.70 1.57 -16.23
C LEU A 540 27.93 1.26 -17.52
N LEU A 541 28.28 0.18 -18.22
CA LEU A 541 27.59 -0.33 -19.42
C LEU A 541 26.06 -0.41 -19.29
N PRO A 542 25.45 -0.82 -18.14
CA PRO A 542 24.00 -0.84 -17.99
C PRO A 542 23.36 0.55 -18.06
N PHE A 543 23.99 1.54 -17.42
CA PHE A 543 23.48 2.91 -17.36
C PHE A 543 23.62 3.64 -18.69
N ALA A 544 24.66 3.32 -19.47
CA ALA A 544 24.85 3.87 -20.81
C ALA A 544 23.85 3.32 -21.85
N LEU A 545 23.27 2.14 -21.61
CA LEU A 545 22.24 1.54 -22.48
C LEU A 545 20.83 2.08 -22.21
N LEU A 546 20.51 2.41 -20.95
CA LEU A 546 19.15 2.76 -20.52
C LEU A 546 18.48 3.89 -21.34
N PRO A 547 19.10 5.06 -21.59
CA PRO A 547 18.46 6.13 -22.36
C PRO A 547 18.03 5.70 -23.77
N TRP A 548 18.89 4.94 -24.44
CA TRP A 548 18.65 4.45 -25.79
C TRP A 548 17.65 3.30 -25.83
N ALA A 549 17.57 2.50 -24.76
CA ALA A 549 16.52 1.49 -24.59
C ALA A 549 15.14 2.13 -24.39
N ILE A 550 15.05 3.20 -23.57
CA ILE A 550 13.80 3.97 -23.36
C ILE A 550 13.29 4.52 -24.71
N SER A 551 14.12 5.28 -25.42
CA SER A 551 13.73 5.88 -26.71
C SER A 551 13.39 4.83 -27.76
N THR A 552 14.14 3.72 -27.83
CA THR A 552 13.83 2.61 -28.76
C THR A 552 12.51 1.92 -28.42
N ARG A 553 12.15 1.81 -27.13
CA ARG A 553 10.88 1.23 -26.67
C ARG A 553 9.67 2.00 -27.21
N GLU A 554 9.76 3.32 -27.21
CA GLU A 554 8.69 4.24 -27.64
C GLU A 554 8.42 4.10 -29.14
N PHE A 555 9.46 4.13 -29.98
CA PHE A 555 9.32 3.89 -31.43
C PHE A 555 8.90 2.45 -31.78
N ALA A 556 9.19 1.47 -30.93
CA ALA A 556 8.82 0.07 -31.15
C ALA A 556 7.36 -0.25 -30.73
N GLY A 557 6.63 0.70 -30.15
CA GLY A 557 5.26 0.47 -29.63
C GLY A 557 5.21 -0.49 -28.45
N ILE A 558 6.31 -0.64 -27.70
CA ILE A 558 6.42 -1.61 -26.61
C ILE A 558 5.92 -0.97 -25.31
N ASN A 559 4.70 -1.35 -24.92
CA ASN A 559 3.99 -0.76 -23.77
C ASN A 559 4.46 -1.28 -22.39
N THR A 560 5.56 -2.02 -22.31
CA THR A 560 6.10 -2.64 -21.07
C THR A 560 7.46 -2.07 -20.70
N GLY A 561 7.57 -1.44 -19.52
CA GLY A 561 8.85 -0.91 -19.00
C GLY A 561 9.93 -1.98 -18.80
N MET A 562 9.53 -3.25 -18.66
CA MET A 562 10.43 -4.41 -18.54
C MET A 562 11.36 -4.64 -19.74
N PHE A 563 11.13 -3.98 -20.89
CA PHE A 563 12.09 -3.90 -21.99
C PHE A 563 13.40 -3.21 -21.58
N GLU A 564 13.31 -2.09 -20.85
CA GLU A 564 14.46 -1.29 -20.39
C GLU A 564 15.26 -2.06 -19.33
N ALA A 565 14.55 -2.71 -18.39
CA ALA A 565 15.13 -3.59 -17.38
C ALA A 565 15.89 -4.77 -18.02
N PHE A 566 15.35 -5.37 -19.09
CA PHE A 566 16.04 -6.41 -19.85
C PHE A 566 17.36 -5.90 -20.46
N PHE A 567 17.38 -4.72 -21.09
CA PHE A 567 18.62 -4.16 -21.67
C PHE A 567 19.65 -3.78 -20.60
N ALA A 568 19.23 -3.28 -19.43
CA ALA A 568 20.14 -3.08 -18.30
C ALA A 568 20.75 -4.40 -17.79
N MET A 569 19.95 -5.45 -17.65
CA MET A 569 20.42 -6.79 -17.23
C MET A 569 21.32 -7.45 -18.29
N LEU A 570 21.04 -7.22 -19.58
CA LEU A 570 21.92 -7.60 -20.68
C LEU A 570 23.27 -6.87 -20.57
N GLY A 571 23.27 -5.58 -20.27
CA GLY A 571 24.48 -4.81 -19.94
C GLY A 571 25.27 -5.42 -18.78
N ILE A 572 24.62 -5.75 -17.65
CA ILE A 572 25.26 -6.42 -16.50
C ILE A 572 25.87 -7.77 -16.89
N THR A 573 25.15 -8.54 -17.73
CA THR A 573 25.60 -9.86 -18.18
C THR A 573 26.80 -9.77 -19.11
N ILE A 574 26.76 -8.88 -20.10
CA ILE A 574 27.89 -8.60 -21.01
C ILE A 574 29.10 -8.11 -20.20
N ALA A 575 28.91 -7.19 -19.26
CA ALA A 575 29.96 -6.68 -18.39
C ALA A 575 30.62 -7.78 -17.55
N GLY A 576 29.82 -8.65 -16.91
CA GLY A 576 30.33 -9.81 -16.17
C GLY A 576 31.05 -10.85 -17.02
N LEU A 577 30.68 -10.99 -18.30
CA LEU A 577 31.32 -11.90 -19.25
C LEU A 577 32.61 -11.33 -19.86
N SER A 578 32.68 -10.04 -20.19
CA SER A 578 33.89 -9.42 -20.75
C SER A 578 34.97 -9.23 -19.69
N ALA A 579 34.60 -8.73 -18.50
CA ALA A 579 35.52 -8.55 -17.38
C ALA A 579 36.17 -9.87 -16.92
N ARG A 580 35.49 -11.02 -17.07
CA ARG A 580 36.06 -12.35 -16.80
C ARG A 580 37.34 -12.64 -17.61
N TRP A 581 37.48 -12.08 -18.81
CA TRP A 581 38.66 -12.30 -19.66
C TRP A 581 39.65 -11.13 -19.64
N TRP A 582 39.16 -9.89 -19.49
CA TRP A 582 39.99 -8.69 -19.63
C TRP A 582 40.41 -8.08 -18.27
N LEU A 583 39.53 -8.13 -17.27
CA LEU A 583 39.70 -7.53 -15.94
C LEU A 583 39.77 -8.56 -14.80
N ALA A 584 40.11 -9.82 -15.10
CA ALA A 584 40.17 -10.89 -14.10
C ALA A 584 41.05 -10.57 -12.87
N HIS A 585 42.09 -9.75 -13.06
CA HIS A 585 43.04 -9.33 -12.03
C HIS A 585 42.73 -7.96 -11.40
N SER A 586 41.70 -7.24 -11.87
CA SER A 586 41.34 -5.90 -11.36
C SER A 586 40.73 -6.00 -9.95
N PRO A 587 41.32 -5.35 -8.92
CA PRO A 587 40.70 -5.30 -7.60
C PRO A 587 39.41 -4.47 -7.63
N ARG A 588 39.41 -3.31 -8.31
CA ARG A 588 38.22 -2.44 -8.43
C ARG A 588 37.03 -3.18 -9.06
N TRP A 589 37.28 -4.04 -10.05
CA TRP A 589 36.24 -4.90 -10.62
C TRP A 589 35.76 -5.98 -9.64
N ASN A 590 36.67 -6.82 -9.12
CA ASN A 590 36.30 -8.01 -8.36
C ASN A 590 35.70 -7.69 -6.96
N GLU A 591 36.10 -6.58 -6.36
CA GLU A 591 35.75 -6.20 -4.98
C GLU A 591 34.68 -5.10 -4.90
N THR A 592 34.63 -4.18 -5.86
CA THR A 592 33.64 -3.07 -5.86
C THR A 592 32.54 -3.28 -6.90
N ILE A 593 32.87 -3.36 -8.19
CA ILE A 593 31.88 -3.27 -9.27
C ILE A 593 31.07 -4.56 -9.43
N GLN A 594 31.71 -5.74 -9.46
CA GLN A 594 30.99 -6.99 -9.66
C GLN A 594 30.07 -7.36 -8.48
N PRO A 595 30.44 -7.13 -7.20
CA PRO A 595 29.50 -7.25 -6.09
C PRO A 595 28.33 -6.29 -6.20
N LEU A 596 28.55 -5.03 -6.61
CA LEU A 596 27.47 -4.06 -6.83
C LEU A 596 26.48 -4.54 -7.90
N HIS A 597 26.97 -5.05 -9.03
CA HIS A 597 26.14 -5.67 -10.07
C HIS A 597 25.31 -6.84 -9.52
N VAL A 598 25.93 -7.75 -8.75
CA VAL A 598 25.25 -8.91 -8.14
C VAL A 598 24.14 -8.50 -7.17
N TYR A 599 24.39 -7.51 -6.30
CA TYR A 599 23.38 -6.99 -5.39
C TYR A 599 22.26 -6.24 -6.14
N PHE A 600 22.59 -5.43 -7.15
CA PHE A 600 21.59 -4.73 -7.96
C PHE A 600 20.70 -5.70 -8.75
N THR A 601 21.28 -6.73 -9.38
CA THR A 601 20.52 -7.80 -10.05
C THR A 601 19.56 -8.50 -9.08
N ALA A 602 20.02 -8.85 -7.87
CA ALA A 602 19.15 -9.52 -6.90
C ALA A 602 18.06 -8.61 -6.32
N LEU A 603 18.35 -7.33 -6.10
CA LEU A 603 17.38 -6.33 -5.65
C LEU A 603 16.33 -6.03 -6.71
N ALA A 604 16.74 -5.86 -7.97
CA ALA A 604 15.82 -5.65 -9.10
C ALA A 604 14.96 -6.90 -9.36
N LEU A 605 15.54 -8.09 -9.26
CA LEU A 605 14.80 -9.35 -9.38
C LEU A 605 13.78 -9.51 -8.24
N LEU A 606 14.16 -9.18 -7.00
CA LEU A 606 13.25 -9.14 -5.84
C LEU A 606 12.14 -8.10 -6.01
N PHE A 607 12.45 -6.92 -6.56
CA PHE A 607 11.45 -5.88 -6.81
C PHE A 607 10.41 -6.34 -7.84
N VAL A 608 10.85 -6.82 -9.00
CA VAL A 608 9.97 -7.31 -10.08
C VAL A 608 9.08 -8.46 -9.60
N THR A 609 9.67 -9.44 -8.91
CA THR A 609 8.95 -10.63 -8.40
C THR A 609 8.07 -10.39 -7.16
N LEU A 610 8.04 -9.16 -6.62
CA LEU A 610 7.16 -8.77 -5.50
C LEU A 610 6.18 -7.64 -5.85
N PHE A 611 6.51 -6.74 -6.78
CA PHE A 611 5.75 -5.50 -7.02
C PHE A 611 5.40 -5.24 -8.50
N HIS A 612 5.92 -6.01 -9.45
CA HIS A 612 5.74 -5.72 -10.88
C HIS A 612 5.78 -6.98 -11.76
N ILE A 613 4.81 -7.86 -11.53
CA ILE A 613 4.71 -9.20 -12.13
C ILE A 613 3.85 -9.12 -13.39
N GLU A 614 4.43 -8.62 -14.49
CA GLU A 614 3.73 -8.54 -15.78
C GLU A 614 3.62 -9.91 -16.48
N ARG A 615 2.59 -10.09 -17.31
CA ARG A 615 2.43 -11.23 -18.24
C ARG A 615 3.07 -10.92 -19.60
N GLY A 616 4.38 -11.16 -19.78
CA GLY A 616 5.05 -10.88 -21.06
C GLY A 616 6.44 -11.50 -21.24
N ILE A 617 6.95 -11.46 -22.48
CA ILE A 617 8.26 -12.04 -22.83
C ILE A 617 9.45 -11.28 -22.23
N TRP A 618 9.42 -9.94 -22.20
CA TRP A 618 10.49 -9.12 -21.62
C TRP A 618 10.68 -9.31 -20.10
N PRO A 619 9.61 -9.31 -19.27
CA PRO A 619 9.73 -9.68 -17.85
C PRO A 619 10.37 -11.05 -17.64
N MET A 620 9.94 -12.07 -18.39
CA MET A 620 10.47 -13.43 -18.26
C MET A 620 11.93 -13.52 -18.72
N ALA A 621 12.29 -12.83 -19.80
CA ALA A 621 13.66 -12.77 -20.29
C ALA A 621 14.59 -12.08 -19.27
N PHE A 622 14.13 -11.00 -18.64
CA PHE A 622 14.83 -10.34 -17.54
C PHE A 622 15.01 -11.29 -16.34
N GLU A 623 13.94 -11.92 -15.85
CA GLU A 623 13.98 -12.81 -14.68
C GLU A 623 14.91 -14.01 -14.88
N VAL A 624 14.85 -14.65 -16.06
CA VAL A 624 15.70 -15.80 -16.41
C VAL A 624 17.16 -15.37 -16.55
N LEU A 625 17.44 -14.22 -17.17
CA LEU A 625 18.81 -13.71 -17.35
C LEU A 625 19.43 -13.29 -16.00
N ALA A 626 18.65 -12.60 -15.15
CA ALA A 626 19.05 -12.22 -13.80
C ALA A 626 19.35 -13.46 -12.92
N LEU A 627 18.46 -14.47 -12.94
CA LEU A 627 18.67 -15.69 -12.16
C LEU A 627 19.87 -16.50 -12.69
N ALA A 628 20.05 -16.59 -14.01
CA ALA A 628 21.22 -17.24 -14.61
C ALA A 628 22.55 -16.55 -14.24
N TYR A 629 22.58 -15.21 -14.22
CA TYR A 629 23.73 -14.43 -13.77
C TYR A 629 24.07 -14.70 -12.30
N LEU A 630 23.05 -14.69 -11.42
CA LEU A 630 23.24 -15.00 -9.99
C LEU A 630 23.74 -16.43 -9.76
N ILE A 631 23.19 -17.43 -10.47
CA ILE A 631 23.66 -18.82 -10.41
C ILE A 631 25.12 -18.93 -10.90
N ALA A 632 25.48 -18.25 -11.99
CA ALA A 632 26.83 -18.27 -12.54
C ALA A 632 27.85 -17.64 -11.57
N TYR A 633 27.52 -16.50 -10.95
CA TYR A 633 28.37 -15.86 -9.95
C TYR A 633 28.48 -16.71 -8.68
N ALA A 634 27.37 -17.22 -8.15
CA ALA A 634 27.37 -18.09 -6.97
C ALA A 634 28.23 -19.35 -7.19
N LYS A 635 28.10 -20.00 -8.35
CA LYS A 635 28.91 -21.17 -8.73
C LYS A 635 30.41 -20.84 -8.83
N ARG A 636 30.78 -19.66 -9.35
CA ARG A 636 32.17 -19.17 -9.35
C ARG A 636 32.68 -18.95 -7.93
N LYS A 637 32.01 -18.09 -7.15
CA LYS A 637 32.47 -17.66 -5.81
C LYS A 637 32.58 -18.84 -4.82
N ASN A 638 31.71 -19.85 -4.96
CA ASN A 638 31.73 -21.08 -4.15
C ASN A 638 32.97 -21.95 -4.46
N ARG A 639 33.44 -21.97 -5.72
CA ARG A 639 34.70 -22.64 -6.11
C ARG A 639 35.93 -21.93 -5.54
N GLU A 640 35.83 -20.62 -5.33
CA GLU A 640 36.86 -19.74 -4.75
C GLU A 640 36.88 -19.79 -3.19
N GLN A 641 36.08 -20.65 -2.55
CA GLN A 641 35.97 -20.90 -1.09
C GLN A 641 35.76 -19.66 -0.17
N SER A 642 35.55 -18.47 -0.72
CA SER A 642 35.38 -17.25 0.09
C SER A 642 34.08 -17.25 0.90
N GLY A 643 34.11 -16.70 2.13
CA GLY A 643 32.92 -16.58 2.98
C GLY A 643 31.78 -15.76 2.35
N PHE A 644 32.13 -14.85 1.41
CA PHE A 644 31.18 -14.06 0.63
C PHE A 644 30.29 -14.92 -0.29
N ALA A 645 30.78 -16.06 -0.78
CA ALA A 645 30.01 -17.00 -1.59
C ALA A 645 28.74 -17.48 -0.89
N PHE A 646 28.77 -17.53 0.45
CA PHE A 646 27.69 -18.06 1.25
C PHE A 646 26.43 -17.19 1.23
N GLY A 647 26.60 -15.87 1.37
CA GLY A 647 25.50 -14.91 1.29
C GLY A 647 24.84 -14.93 -0.09
N VAL A 648 25.65 -14.92 -1.15
CA VAL A 648 25.14 -14.93 -2.53
C VAL A 648 24.43 -16.23 -2.86
N GLY A 649 24.96 -17.40 -2.49
CA GLY A 649 24.27 -18.68 -2.70
C GLY A 649 22.90 -18.76 -1.99
N THR A 650 22.78 -18.14 -0.80
CA THR A 650 21.50 -18.03 -0.10
C THR A 650 20.54 -17.08 -0.83
N MET A 651 21.05 -15.93 -1.27
CA MET A 651 20.30 -14.93 -2.05
C MET A 651 19.76 -15.52 -3.37
N THR A 652 20.56 -16.31 -4.10
CA THR A 652 20.12 -16.97 -5.34
C THR A 652 18.95 -17.92 -5.12
N VAL A 653 18.89 -18.65 -4.00
CA VAL A 653 17.74 -19.54 -3.71
C VAL A 653 16.50 -18.74 -3.33
N ILE A 654 16.64 -17.63 -2.60
CA ILE A 654 15.53 -16.71 -2.33
C ILE A 654 14.98 -16.15 -3.66
N SER A 655 15.85 -15.62 -4.52
CA SER A 655 15.48 -15.16 -5.87
C SER A 655 14.78 -16.24 -6.69
N ALA A 656 15.27 -17.48 -6.69
CA ALA A 656 14.62 -18.60 -7.38
C ALA A 656 13.21 -18.89 -6.84
N SER A 657 13.01 -18.83 -5.51
CA SER A 657 11.69 -19.03 -4.91
C SER A 657 10.70 -17.90 -5.24
N LEU A 658 11.18 -16.66 -5.34
CA LEU A 658 10.36 -15.51 -5.75
C LEU A 658 10.01 -15.52 -7.24
N VAL A 659 10.95 -15.92 -8.12
CA VAL A 659 10.64 -16.18 -9.54
C VAL A 659 9.61 -17.30 -9.67
N THR A 660 9.72 -18.37 -8.88
CA THR A 660 8.74 -19.49 -8.89
C THR A 660 7.34 -19.01 -8.44
N GLN A 661 7.27 -18.13 -7.43
CA GLN A 661 6.05 -17.45 -7.02
C GLN A 661 5.46 -16.57 -8.12
N ALA A 662 6.27 -15.77 -8.81
CA ALA A 662 5.83 -14.93 -9.92
C ALA A 662 5.27 -15.77 -11.08
N MET A 663 5.83 -16.95 -11.36
CA MET A 663 5.27 -17.90 -12.34
C MET A 663 3.95 -18.53 -11.86
N LEU A 664 3.78 -18.81 -10.56
CA LEU A 664 2.50 -19.25 -10.00
C LEU A 664 1.42 -18.16 -10.10
N LEU A 665 1.77 -16.89 -9.88
CA LEU A 665 0.87 -15.75 -10.11
C LEU A 665 0.46 -15.62 -11.59
N ARG A 666 1.42 -15.70 -12.52
CA ARG A 666 1.12 -15.70 -13.96
C ARG A 666 0.24 -16.88 -14.41
N CYS A 667 0.31 -18.02 -13.72
CA CYS A 667 -0.46 -19.22 -14.06
C CYS A 667 -1.83 -19.33 -13.36
N CYS A 668 -1.96 -18.84 -12.12
CA CYS A 668 -3.12 -19.08 -11.24
C CYS A 668 -3.62 -17.84 -10.46
N GLY A 669 -3.00 -16.67 -10.67
CA GLY A 669 -3.47 -15.38 -10.18
C GLY A 669 -4.51 -14.72 -11.12
N PRO A 670 -4.98 -13.51 -10.78
CA PRO A 670 -6.04 -12.82 -11.51
C PRO A 670 -5.62 -12.43 -12.93
N ALA A 671 -6.59 -12.11 -13.80
CA ALA A 671 -6.39 -11.99 -15.25
C ALA A 671 -5.62 -10.73 -15.70
N ASP A 672 -5.19 -9.90 -14.75
CA ASP A 672 -4.59 -8.58 -14.98
C ASP A 672 -3.23 -8.64 -15.71
N THR A 673 -2.91 -7.52 -16.36
CA THR A 673 -1.70 -7.35 -17.17
C THR A 673 -0.44 -7.20 -16.30
N VAL A 674 -0.58 -6.56 -15.15
CA VAL A 674 0.44 -6.32 -14.12
C VAL A 674 -0.14 -6.77 -12.78
N MET A 675 0.57 -7.64 -12.06
CA MET A 675 0.21 -8.11 -10.72
C MET A 675 1.31 -7.78 -9.70
N ASP A 676 1.01 -7.89 -8.41
CA ASP A 676 1.99 -7.85 -7.32
C ASP A 676 1.95 -9.12 -6.44
N ALA A 677 2.74 -9.17 -5.36
CA ALA A 677 2.70 -10.27 -4.41
C ALA A 677 1.52 -10.21 -3.41
N SER A 678 0.78 -9.12 -3.35
CA SER A 678 -0.50 -9.04 -2.61
C SER A 678 -1.63 -9.76 -3.38
N ASP A 679 -1.55 -9.83 -4.71
CA ASP A 679 -2.46 -10.61 -5.57
C ASP A 679 -2.42 -12.12 -5.32
N ILE A 680 -1.46 -12.62 -4.54
CA ILE A 680 -1.52 -13.98 -4.00
C ILE A 680 -2.84 -14.18 -3.25
N ASN A 681 -3.33 -13.16 -2.53
CA ASN A 681 -4.61 -13.22 -1.80
C ASN A 681 -5.83 -13.30 -2.73
N GLN A 682 -5.68 -12.96 -4.01
CA GLN A 682 -6.72 -13.08 -5.04
C GLN A 682 -6.70 -14.45 -5.76
N MET A 683 -5.70 -15.30 -5.52
CA MET A 683 -5.69 -16.67 -6.02
C MET A 683 -6.87 -17.49 -5.49
N GLN A 684 -7.25 -18.54 -6.23
CA GLN A 684 -8.14 -19.57 -5.70
C GLN A 684 -7.52 -20.29 -4.48
N PHE A 685 -6.20 -20.55 -4.50
CA PHE A 685 -5.52 -21.37 -3.47
C PHE A 685 -4.26 -20.70 -2.88
N PRO A 686 -4.37 -19.54 -2.20
CA PRO A 686 -3.24 -18.76 -1.67
C PRO A 686 -2.33 -19.54 -0.71
N ALA A 687 -2.86 -20.54 -0.02
CA ALA A 687 -2.11 -21.39 0.89
C ALA A 687 -1.08 -22.29 0.17
N ILE A 688 -1.23 -22.54 -1.14
CA ILE A 688 -0.26 -23.29 -1.94
C ILE A 688 1.08 -22.54 -2.02
N VAL A 689 1.06 -21.21 -2.10
CA VAL A 689 2.31 -20.42 -2.11
C VAL A 689 3.03 -20.52 -0.76
N SER A 690 2.29 -20.56 0.35
CA SER A 690 2.86 -20.77 1.68
C SER A 690 3.41 -22.18 1.88
N LEU A 691 2.73 -23.20 1.33
CA LEU A 691 3.25 -24.57 1.28
C LEU A 691 4.53 -24.66 0.44
N MET A 692 4.59 -23.95 -0.69
CA MET A 692 5.80 -23.84 -1.52
C MET A 692 6.96 -23.18 -0.75
N TRP A 693 6.73 -22.04 -0.08
CA TRP A 693 7.73 -21.40 0.77
C TRP A 693 8.20 -22.33 1.89
N ALA A 694 7.28 -23.06 2.54
CA ALA A 694 7.62 -24.05 3.57
C ALA A 694 8.49 -25.19 3.03
N LEU A 695 8.22 -25.68 1.81
CA LEU A 695 9.03 -26.71 1.15
C LEU A 695 10.43 -26.20 0.77
N PHE A 696 10.56 -24.98 0.22
CA PHE A 696 11.88 -24.36 -0.02
C PHE A 696 12.65 -24.12 1.29
N GLY A 697 11.97 -23.66 2.35
CA GLY A 697 12.57 -23.45 3.66
C GLY A 697 13.03 -24.75 4.32
N ALA A 698 12.23 -25.82 4.19
CA ALA A 698 12.59 -27.17 4.61
C ALA A 698 13.81 -27.71 3.83
N GLY A 699 13.84 -27.51 2.51
CA GLY A 699 14.98 -27.88 1.66
C GLY A 699 16.27 -27.15 2.05
N LEU A 700 16.20 -25.83 2.30
CA LEU A 700 17.32 -25.04 2.81
C LEU A 700 17.78 -25.47 4.21
N ALA A 701 16.85 -25.81 5.12
CA ALA A 701 17.18 -26.30 6.45
C ALA A 701 17.86 -27.68 6.40
N TRP A 702 17.33 -28.61 5.60
CA TRP A 702 17.93 -29.92 5.33
C TRP A 702 19.32 -29.77 4.72
N TRP A 703 19.47 -28.95 3.68
CA TRP A 703 20.75 -28.72 3.02
C TRP A 703 21.75 -28.01 3.96
N GLY A 704 21.30 -27.10 4.82
CA GLY A 704 22.11 -26.51 5.90
C GLY A 704 22.62 -27.54 6.89
N THR A 705 21.80 -28.55 7.21
CA THR A 705 22.21 -29.70 8.05
C THR A 705 23.27 -30.54 7.34
N LEU A 706 23.01 -31.00 6.10
CA LEU A 706 23.95 -31.83 5.31
C LEU A 706 25.29 -31.12 5.05
N SER A 707 25.25 -29.85 4.66
CA SER A 707 26.45 -29.02 4.41
C SER A 707 27.15 -28.54 5.68
N LYS A 708 26.58 -28.85 6.87
CA LYS A 708 26.99 -28.35 8.18
C LYS A 708 26.97 -26.81 8.32
N SER A 709 26.36 -26.09 7.36
CA SER A 709 26.29 -24.63 7.40
C SER A 709 25.10 -24.12 8.20
N ARG A 710 25.41 -23.52 9.34
CA ARG A 710 24.46 -22.81 10.20
C ARG A 710 23.71 -21.69 9.49
N ALA A 711 24.34 -21.02 8.52
CA ALA A 711 23.75 -19.87 7.85
C ALA A 711 22.69 -20.28 6.79
N MET A 712 22.88 -21.41 6.09
CA MET A 712 21.83 -22.01 5.24
C MET A 712 20.69 -22.54 6.10
N TRP A 713 21.03 -23.20 7.20
CA TRP A 713 20.04 -23.69 8.15
C TRP A 713 19.18 -22.55 8.70
N SER A 714 19.80 -21.42 9.09
CA SER A 714 19.05 -20.24 9.53
C SER A 714 18.26 -19.57 8.41
N ALA A 715 18.73 -19.57 7.16
CA ALA A 715 17.96 -19.04 6.03
C ALA A 715 16.70 -19.88 5.76
N GLY A 716 16.83 -21.21 5.77
CA GLY A 716 15.69 -22.13 5.68
C GLY A 716 14.72 -21.98 6.87
N ALA A 717 15.26 -21.84 8.09
CA ALA A 717 14.47 -21.55 9.29
C ALA A 717 13.73 -20.20 9.21
N VAL A 718 14.35 -19.15 8.66
CA VAL A 718 13.70 -17.84 8.44
C VAL A 718 12.60 -17.96 7.39
N LEU A 719 12.83 -18.64 6.26
CA LEU A 719 11.80 -18.85 5.24
C LEU A 719 10.63 -19.69 5.77
N LEU A 720 10.89 -20.67 6.64
CA LEU A 720 9.86 -21.38 7.39
C LEU A 720 9.10 -20.44 8.35
N VAL A 721 9.78 -19.60 9.13
CA VAL A 721 9.08 -18.60 9.98
C VAL A 721 8.20 -17.68 9.11
N VAL A 722 8.70 -17.22 7.96
CA VAL A 722 7.92 -16.39 7.01
C VAL A 722 6.70 -17.14 6.45
N ALA A 723 6.84 -18.42 6.11
CA ALA A 723 5.70 -19.26 5.69
C ALA A 723 4.68 -19.46 6.83
N ALA A 724 5.13 -19.68 8.06
CA ALA A 724 4.25 -19.80 9.22
C ALA A 724 3.50 -18.50 9.52
N VAL A 725 4.17 -17.33 9.43
CA VAL A 725 3.44 -16.07 9.55
C VAL A 725 2.51 -15.86 8.37
N LYS A 726 2.83 -16.20 7.12
CA LYS A 726 1.85 -16.04 6.02
C LYS A 726 0.60 -16.90 6.21
N LEU A 727 0.76 -18.15 6.65
CA LEU A 727 -0.35 -19.08 6.93
C LEU A 727 -1.32 -18.48 7.95
N VAL A 728 -0.83 -18.10 9.14
CA VAL A 728 -1.67 -17.51 10.19
C VAL A 728 -2.13 -16.09 9.81
N LEU A 729 -1.20 -15.31 9.26
CA LEU A 729 -1.29 -14.04 8.50
C LEU A 729 -2.58 -13.84 7.72
N PHE A 730 -2.62 -14.53 6.59
CA PHE A 730 -3.44 -14.18 5.43
C PHE A 730 -4.26 -15.38 4.97
N ASP A 731 -3.66 -16.59 4.98
CA ASP A 731 -4.33 -17.81 4.53
C ASP A 731 -5.38 -18.32 5.55
N PHE A 732 -5.30 -17.94 6.82
CA PHE A 732 -6.32 -18.27 7.83
C PHE A 732 -7.72 -17.79 7.43
N GLY A 733 -7.82 -16.67 6.69
CA GLY A 733 -9.09 -16.17 6.17
C GLY A 733 -9.69 -17.03 5.06
N THR A 734 -8.89 -17.83 4.35
CA THR A 734 -9.32 -18.63 3.20
C THR A 734 -9.61 -20.10 3.54
N LEU A 735 -9.55 -20.45 4.82
CA LEU A 735 -9.95 -21.74 5.41
C LEU A 735 -11.46 -22.05 5.29
N GLY A 736 -12.23 -21.27 4.52
CA GLY A 736 -13.55 -21.65 4.04
C GLY A 736 -13.53 -22.62 2.84
N GLN A 737 -12.35 -22.91 2.27
CA GLN A 737 -12.18 -23.79 1.11
C GLN A 737 -11.28 -25.00 1.43
N LEU A 738 -11.71 -26.20 1.02
CA LEU A 738 -11.01 -27.46 1.31
C LEU A 738 -9.53 -27.46 0.84
N GLY A 739 -9.23 -26.91 -0.33
CA GLY A 739 -7.86 -26.83 -0.85
C GLY A 739 -6.91 -26.04 0.06
N ASN A 740 -7.36 -24.92 0.62
CA ASN A 740 -6.57 -24.12 1.56
C ASN A 740 -6.43 -24.82 2.92
N ILE A 741 -7.48 -25.48 3.42
CA ILE A 741 -7.42 -26.30 4.65
C ILE A 741 -6.37 -27.42 4.50
N LEU A 742 -6.38 -28.15 3.38
CA LEU A 742 -5.43 -29.23 3.11
C LEU A 742 -3.99 -28.71 2.97
N ALA A 743 -3.77 -27.59 2.27
CA ALA A 743 -2.45 -26.97 2.17
C ALA A 743 -1.90 -26.48 3.53
N PHE A 744 -2.78 -25.96 4.40
CA PHE A 744 -2.43 -25.53 5.76
C PHE A 744 -2.01 -26.71 6.65
N ILE A 745 -2.74 -27.84 6.57
CA ILE A 745 -2.38 -29.08 7.27
C ILE A 745 -1.06 -29.66 6.71
N ALA A 746 -0.91 -29.70 5.38
CA ALA A 746 0.31 -30.17 4.72
C ALA A 746 1.55 -29.34 5.12
N ALA A 747 1.41 -28.02 5.23
CA ALA A 747 2.48 -27.16 5.75
C ALA A 747 2.80 -27.50 7.23
N GLY A 748 1.79 -27.70 8.08
CA GLY A 748 1.99 -28.18 9.45
C GLY A 748 2.81 -29.48 9.53
N LEU A 749 2.55 -30.43 8.62
CA LEU A 749 3.32 -31.67 8.48
C LEU A 749 4.76 -31.44 8.00
N VAL A 750 5.00 -30.49 7.08
CA VAL A 750 6.36 -30.11 6.64
C VAL A 750 7.19 -29.58 7.82
N PHE A 751 6.61 -28.77 8.70
CA PHE A 751 7.30 -28.25 9.90
C PHE A 751 7.63 -29.36 10.90
N LEU A 752 6.73 -30.32 11.08
CA LEU A 752 6.96 -31.53 11.89
C LEU A 752 8.05 -32.44 11.27
N GLY A 753 8.16 -32.48 9.94
CA GLY A 753 9.28 -33.14 9.25
C GLY A 753 10.62 -32.45 9.49
N VAL A 754 10.69 -31.12 9.31
CA VAL A 754 11.91 -30.32 9.58
C VAL A 754 12.37 -30.49 11.02
N ALA A 755 11.43 -30.52 11.97
CA ALA A 755 11.68 -30.75 13.40
C ALA A 755 12.41 -32.08 13.72
N TRP A 756 12.33 -33.07 12.84
CA TRP A 756 12.96 -34.38 12.98
C TRP A 756 14.23 -34.51 12.12
N PHE A 757 14.15 -34.17 10.82
CA PHE A 757 15.21 -34.48 9.85
C PHE A 757 16.27 -33.39 9.70
N ALA A 758 16.02 -32.14 10.10
CA ALA A 758 16.93 -31.02 9.91
C ALA A 758 17.38 -30.38 11.24
N PRO A 759 18.07 -31.11 12.14
CA PRO A 759 18.62 -30.53 13.37
C PRO A 759 19.70 -29.46 13.05
N PRO A 760 19.75 -28.35 13.81
CA PRO A 760 20.72 -27.28 13.57
C PRO A 760 22.16 -27.77 13.78
N PRO A 761 23.07 -27.62 12.80
CA PRO A 761 24.45 -28.12 12.91
C PRO A 761 25.18 -27.51 14.11
N VAL A 762 25.96 -28.32 14.83
CA VAL A 762 26.59 -27.95 16.11
C VAL A 762 27.50 -26.72 15.94
N LYS A 763 27.59 -25.88 16.98
CA LYS A 763 28.48 -24.70 16.97
C LYS A 763 29.89 -25.21 17.24
N ALA A 764 30.83 -24.99 16.33
CA ALA A 764 32.25 -25.25 16.60
C ALA A 764 32.64 -24.48 17.87
N ALA A 765 33.30 -25.16 18.82
CA ALA A 765 33.77 -24.52 20.03
C ALA A 765 34.76 -23.41 19.65
N ALA A 766 34.53 -22.20 20.16
CA ALA A 766 35.52 -21.15 20.01
C ALA A 766 36.81 -21.61 20.72
N PRO A 767 37.99 -21.49 20.11
CA PRO A 767 39.24 -21.77 20.81
C PRO A 767 39.29 -20.85 22.02
N VAL A 768 39.47 -21.44 23.21
CA VAL A 768 39.58 -20.69 24.45
C VAL A 768 40.75 -19.73 24.29
N LYS A 769 40.48 -18.41 24.30
CA LYS A 769 41.53 -17.41 24.51
C LYS A 769 42.08 -17.67 25.91
N SER A 770 43.21 -18.36 25.99
CA SER A 770 44.04 -18.37 27.19
C SER A 770 44.34 -16.91 27.52
N ALA A 771 43.88 -16.47 28.70
CA ALA A 771 44.10 -15.10 29.13
C ALA A 771 45.59 -14.93 29.43
N ALA A 772 46.31 -14.25 28.53
CA ALA A 772 47.64 -13.72 28.80
C ALA A 772 47.54 -12.51 29.75
N MET A 773 46.99 -12.76 30.95
CA MET A 773 47.25 -11.93 32.11
C MET A 773 48.62 -12.32 32.70
N SER A 774 49.25 -11.37 33.38
CA SER A 774 50.66 -11.41 33.76
C SER A 774 51.04 -12.60 34.63
N GLN A 775 52.15 -13.28 34.27
CA GLN A 775 52.77 -14.33 35.09
C GLN A 775 53.31 -13.83 36.45
N ALA A 776 53.31 -12.52 36.70
CA ALA A 776 53.81 -11.89 37.93
C ALA A 776 52.93 -12.10 39.19
N GLU A 777 51.71 -12.64 39.07
CA GLU A 777 50.72 -12.68 40.17
C GLU A 777 50.35 -14.10 40.64
N ILE A 778 51.03 -15.15 40.14
CA ILE A 778 50.69 -16.56 40.44
C ILE A 778 51.81 -17.29 41.21
N GLU A 779 53.06 -16.83 41.15
CA GLU A 779 54.20 -17.49 41.82
C GLU A 779 54.10 -17.51 43.35
N THR A 780 53.27 -16.65 43.96
CA THR A 780 53.11 -16.59 45.43
C THR A 780 52.26 -17.70 46.05
N LYS A 781 51.57 -18.56 45.27
CA LYS A 781 50.51 -19.42 45.82
C LYS A 781 50.39 -20.89 45.38
N THR A 782 51.39 -21.50 44.72
CA THR A 782 51.36 -22.97 44.51
C THR A 782 52.70 -23.72 44.60
N ALA A 783 53.61 -23.29 45.48
CA ALA A 783 54.84 -24.03 45.79
C ALA A 783 54.60 -25.26 46.72
N ALA A 784 53.82 -26.25 46.27
CA ALA A 784 53.59 -27.49 47.03
C ALA A 784 53.18 -28.71 46.16
N SER A 785 54.11 -29.69 46.05
CA SER A 785 53.90 -31.10 45.63
C SER A 785 53.42 -31.44 44.19
N LEU A 786 53.79 -32.56 43.56
CA LEU A 786 55.09 -33.28 43.46
C LEU A 786 55.00 -34.40 42.39
N GLN A 787 56.15 -34.84 41.84
CA GLN A 787 56.41 -36.10 41.11
C GLN A 787 55.94 -36.21 39.62
N VAL A 788 56.48 -37.22 38.90
CA VAL A 788 56.82 -37.19 37.45
C VAL A 788 56.46 -38.52 36.68
N PRO A 789 56.83 -38.85 35.40
CA PRO A 789 56.01 -39.65 34.47
C PRO A 789 56.52 -41.13 34.30
N PRO A 790 56.70 -41.84 33.13
CA PRO A 790 57.19 -41.39 31.79
C PRO A 790 56.72 -42.10 30.47
N SER A 791 56.65 -41.34 29.36
CA SER A 791 57.20 -41.68 28.00
C SER A 791 56.61 -42.73 26.99
N PHE A 792 56.99 -42.52 25.69
CA PHE A 792 57.12 -43.43 24.52
C PHE A 792 55.95 -43.80 23.53
N SER A 793 55.85 -42.99 22.44
CA SER A 793 56.07 -43.32 21.00
C SER A 793 55.11 -44.14 20.06
N PRO A 794 55.08 -43.85 18.72
CA PRO A 794 54.29 -44.50 17.62
C PRO A 794 55.21 -45.39 16.69
N PRO A 795 55.06 -45.63 15.35
CA PRO A 795 54.02 -45.33 14.30
C PRO A 795 53.72 -46.45 13.22
N LEU A 796 52.92 -46.14 12.14
CA LEU A 796 53.08 -46.50 10.69
C LEU A 796 51.90 -47.11 9.84
N ARG A 797 51.83 -46.62 8.57
CA ARG A 797 51.49 -47.24 7.25
C ARG A 797 50.05 -47.37 6.66
N ASN A 798 50.00 -47.03 5.35
CA ASN A 798 49.02 -47.31 4.25
C ASN A 798 49.32 -48.71 3.60
N PRO A 799 48.58 -49.32 2.59
CA PRO A 799 47.97 -48.67 1.40
C PRO A 799 46.80 -49.36 0.57
N THR A 800 46.47 -48.77 -0.60
CA THR A 800 46.00 -49.33 -1.92
C THR A 800 44.58 -49.94 -2.23
N VAL A 801 43.86 -49.27 -3.17
CA VAL A 801 43.28 -49.74 -4.49
C VAL A 801 42.20 -50.86 -4.63
N ALA A 802 40.96 -50.46 -4.97
CA ALA A 802 40.04 -50.75 -6.14
C ALA A 802 40.03 -52.12 -6.93
N PRO A 803 39.15 -52.41 -7.95
CA PRO A 803 37.88 -51.78 -8.47
C PRO A 803 36.73 -52.75 -9.00
N LEU A 804 35.70 -52.22 -9.73
CA LEU A 804 34.88 -52.78 -10.88
C LEU A 804 33.43 -53.40 -10.75
N HIS A 805 32.51 -52.86 -11.60
CA HIS A 805 31.41 -53.48 -12.43
C HIS A 805 30.18 -54.24 -11.81
N THR A 806 28.97 -54.38 -12.43
CA THR A 806 28.32 -53.88 -13.71
C THR A 806 26.76 -53.97 -13.71
N ASN A 807 26.10 -53.05 -14.46
CA ASN A 807 24.91 -53.14 -15.36
C ASN A 807 23.47 -53.63 -15.00
N ASP A 808 22.51 -52.69 -15.13
CA ASP A 808 21.32 -52.61 -16.05
C ASP A 808 20.05 -53.53 -16.05
N LYS A 809 18.95 -52.89 -16.54
CA LYS A 809 17.70 -53.39 -17.20
C LYS A 809 16.46 -53.79 -16.35
N VAL A 810 15.18 -53.72 -16.84
CA VAL A 810 14.47 -52.73 -17.73
C VAL A 810 12.93 -53.03 -17.81
N LEU A 811 12.05 -51.99 -17.86
CA LEU A 811 10.60 -52.02 -18.24
C LEU A 811 9.63 -52.89 -17.36
N ASN A 812 8.27 -52.84 -17.40
CA ASN A 812 7.29 -52.08 -18.21
C ASN A 812 5.90 -51.84 -17.51
N THR A 813 5.06 -50.99 -18.15
CA THR A 813 3.56 -50.82 -18.16
C THR A 813 2.62 -51.75 -17.34
N HIS A 814 1.41 -51.36 -16.88
CA HIS A 814 0.27 -50.82 -17.66
C HIS A 814 -0.92 -50.30 -16.80
N ALA A 815 -1.62 -49.23 -17.23
CA ALA A 815 -3.10 -49.05 -17.12
C ALA A 815 -3.61 -47.75 -17.83
N ARG A 816 -4.82 -47.80 -18.40
CA ARG A 816 -5.67 -46.65 -18.81
C ARG A 816 -7.08 -46.92 -18.21
N GLN A 817 -8.17 -46.14 -18.34
CA GLN A 817 -8.50 -44.97 -19.16
C GLN A 817 -9.79 -44.31 -18.60
N LEU A 818 -9.91 -42.98 -18.62
CA LEU A 818 -11.19 -42.24 -18.74
C LEU A 818 -10.89 -40.89 -19.44
N ARG A 819 -11.88 -40.27 -20.10
CA ARG A 819 -11.64 -39.23 -21.13
C ARG A 819 -12.83 -38.26 -21.26
N GLN A 820 -12.57 -37.10 -21.89
CA GLN A 820 -13.52 -36.02 -22.28
C GLN A 820 -13.99 -35.10 -21.13
N GLN A 821 -14.16 -33.77 -21.32
CA GLN A 821 -13.52 -32.81 -22.25
C GLN A 821 -13.58 -31.37 -21.66
N PRO A 822 -13.31 -30.25 -22.37
CA PRO A 822 -12.12 -29.43 -22.12
C PRO A 822 -12.34 -28.09 -21.42
N GLN A 823 -11.30 -27.62 -20.73
CA GLN A 823 -10.86 -26.21 -20.82
C GLN A 823 -9.34 -26.16 -21.06
N THR A 824 -8.89 -25.20 -21.86
CA THR A 824 -7.52 -25.15 -22.38
C THR A 824 -6.56 -24.46 -21.42
N ILE A 825 -6.02 -25.21 -20.46
CA ILE A 825 -4.78 -24.81 -19.78
C ILE A 825 -3.66 -24.80 -20.85
N ASN A 826 -3.10 -23.61 -21.11
CA ASN A 826 -2.01 -23.45 -22.08
C ASN A 826 -0.76 -24.19 -21.60
N GLY A 827 -0.54 -25.40 -22.16
CA GLY A 827 0.49 -26.35 -21.70
C GLY A 827 1.92 -25.80 -21.69
N LEU A 828 2.21 -24.76 -22.48
CA LEU A 828 3.48 -24.03 -22.47
C LEU A 828 3.87 -23.56 -21.06
N TRP A 829 2.92 -23.03 -20.29
CA TRP A 829 3.17 -22.55 -18.92
C TRP A 829 3.47 -23.69 -17.96
N LEU A 830 2.77 -24.82 -18.10
CA LEU A 830 3.02 -26.02 -17.29
C LEU A 830 4.40 -26.61 -17.61
N ILE A 831 4.80 -26.62 -18.88
CA ILE A 831 6.13 -27.06 -19.33
C ILE A 831 7.23 -26.15 -18.79
N LEU A 832 7.04 -24.81 -18.82
CA LEU A 832 8.02 -23.87 -18.28
C LEU A 832 8.13 -23.93 -16.75
N LEU A 833 7.01 -24.12 -16.04
CA LEU A 833 6.99 -24.30 -14.59
C LEU A 833 7.68 -25.62 -14.20
N LEU A 834 7.37 -26.72 -14.90
CA LEU A 834 8.07 -27.99 -14.74
C LEU A 834 9.57 -27.87 -15.08
N ALA A 835 9.94 -27.11 -16.12
CA ALA A 835 11.34 -26.87 -16.47
C ALA A 835 12.08 -26.09 -15.36
N GLY A 836 11.48 -25.07 -14.75
CA GLY A 836 12.07 -24.36 -13.61
C GLY A 836 12.28 -25.26 -12.38
N VAL A 837 11.31 -26.11 -12.07
CA VAL A 837 11.40 -27.12 -11.00
C VAL A 837 12.46 -28.18 -11.31
N VAL A 838 12.50 -28.69 -12.54
CA VAL A 838 13.46 -29.71 -13.00
C VAL A 838 14.89 -29.15 -13.06
N VAL A 839 15.11 -27.92 -13.53
CA VAL A 839 16.43 -27.27 -13.50
C VAL A 839 16.90 -27.06 -12.06
N SER A 840 16.01 -26.69 -11.13
CA SER A 840 16.34 -26.56 -9.70
C SER A 840 16.72 -27.91 -9.06
N LEU A 841 15.98 -28.98 -9.38
CA LEU A 841 16.29 -30.34 -8.94
C LEU A 841 17.59 -30.88 -9.56
N LEU A 842 17.81 -30.66 -10.85
CA LEU A 842 19.04 -31.07 -11.54
C LEU A 842 20.27 -30.31 -11.04
N TYR A 843 20.13 -29.02 -10.69
CA TYR A 843 21.21 -28.28 -10.02
C TYR A 843 21.52 -28.87 -8.64
N SER A 844 20.50 -29.26 -7.88
CA SER A 844 20.65 -29.94 -6.58
C SER A 844 21.37 -31.29 -6.72
N VAL A 845 21.03 -32.09 -7.74
CA VAL A 845 21.64 -33.41 -8.01
C VAL A 845 23.06 -33.30 -8.55
N TRP A 846 23.31 -32.38 -9.49
CA TRP A 846 24.65 -32.15 -10.06
C TRP A 846 25.69 -31.79 -8.99
N HIS A 847 25.27 -31.03 -7.97
CA HIS A 847 26.16 -30.60 -6.90
C HIS A 847 26.54 -31.71 -5.89
N ILE A 848 25.89 -32.88 -5.96
CA ILE A 848 26.24 -34.07 -5.16
C ILE A 848 27.52 -34.72 -5.69
N PHE A 849 27.64 -34.89 -7.02
CA PHE A 849 28.79 -35.54 -7.66
C PHE A 849 30.07 -34.71 -7.53
N ASP A 850 29.98 -33.39 -7.76
CA ASP A 850 31.12 -32.47 -7.74
C ASP A 850 31.88 -32.46 -6.40
N ARG A 851 31.17 -32.71 -5.29
CA ARG A 851 31.74 -32.63 -3.93
C ARG A 851 32.53 -33.87 -3.49
N VAL A 852 32.48 -34.98 -4.23
CA VAL A 852 33.28 -36.18 -3.93
C VAL A 852 34.74 -36.00 -4.37
N ASN A 853 34.98 -35.30 -5.49
CA ASN A 853 36.30 -35.18 -6.12
C ASN A 853 37.22 -34.10 -5.51
N HIS A 854 36.67 -33.15 -4.74
CA HIS A 854 37.40 -31.95 -4.30
C HIS A 854 37.71 -31.89 -2.79
N SER A 855 37.79 -33.05 -2.13
CA SER A 855 38.18 -33.17 -0.72
C SER A 855 39.70 -33.33 -0.48
N ALA A 856 40.50 -33.29 -1.55
CA ALA A 856 41.97 -33.26 -1.51
C ALA A 856 42.50 -31.94 -2.10
N VAL A 857 43.74 -31.59 -1.71
CA VAL A 857 44.52 -30.39 -2.08
C VAL A 857 44.15 -29.10 -1.31
N SER A 858 44.98 -28.84 -0.28
CA SER A 858 45.41 -27.56 0.36
C SER A 858 44.50 -26.31 0.36
N ASN A 859 44.17 -25.64 1.49
CA ASN A 859 44.96 -25.15 2.64
C ASN A 859 45.63 -23.76 2.40
N GLN A 860 45.51 -22.85 3.39
CA GLN A 860 46.16 -21.51 3.52
C GLN A 860 45.67 -20.41 2.53
N THR A 861 45.54 -19.10 2.87
CA THR A 861 45.76 -18.35 4.13
C THR A 861 44.99 -16.99 4.17
N GLN A 862 44.82 -16.42 5.38
CA GLN A 862 44.52 -14.98 5.71
C GLN A 862 43.15 -14.42 5.23
N ARG A 863 42.37 -13.62 5.98
CA ARG A 863 42.56 -12.42 6.86
C ARG A 863 42.81 -11.12 6.09
N ALA A 864 42.12 -9.99 6.36
CA ALA A 864 40.99 -9.72 7.27
C ALA A 864 40.30 -8.37 6.93
N ASP A 865 39.23 -8.02 7.68
CA ASP A 865 38.64 -6.66 7.88
C ASP A 865 37.96 -6.01 6.64
N ALA A 866 36.68 -5.59 6.66
CA ALA A 866 36.00 -4.47 7.34
C ALA A 866 36.31 -3.09 6.70
N PRO A 867 35.38 -2.08 6.62
CA PRO A 867 34.19 -1.85 7.49
C PRO A 867 32.90 -1.32 6.76
N LEU A 868 31.96 -0.72 7.53
CA LEU A 868 31.07 0.47 7.29
C LEU A 868 30.57 0.82 5.85
N ALA A 869 29.35 1.34 5.58
CA ALA A 869 28.16 1.73 6.38
C ALA A 869 26.94 2.03 5.45
N ALA A 870 25.79 2.48 6.02
CA ALA A 870 24.62 3.13 5.38
C ALA A 870 23.82 2.31 4.32
N GLU A 871 22.52 2.05 4.48
CA GLU A 871 21.35 2.94 4.21
C GLU A 871 21.24 3.34 2.72
N VAL A 872 20.25 2.86 1.94
CA VAL A 872 18.81 3.27 1.93
C VAL A 872 18.69 4.76 1.52
N PRO A 873 17.91 5.15 0.48
CA PRO A 873 16.64 4.59 -0.01
C PRO A 873 16.71 4.19 -1.53
N ALA A 874 15.66 4.03 -2.34
CA ALA A 874 14.26 4.47 -2.24
C ALA A 874 13.25 3.67 -3.08
N SER A 875 11.97 3.80 -2.74
CA SER A 875 10.83 3.54 -3.65
C SER A 875 9.57 4.34 -3.26
N VAL A 876 9.14 5.22 -4.18
CA VAL A 876 7.78 5.22 -4.77
C VAL A 876 6.56 5.61 -3.89
N VAL A 877 6.17 6.90 -3.99
CA VAL A 877 4.86 7.41 -4.53
C VAL A 877 3.54 7.20 -3.73
N THR A 878 2.53 8.04 -4.10
CA THR A 878 1.07 8.00 -3.79
C THR A 878 0.62 8.41 -2.38
N ALA A 879 -0.56 9.04 -2.16
CA ALA A 879 -1.63 9.46 -3.09
C ALA A 879 -2.44 10.70 -2.60
N ILE A 880 -2.96 11.48 -3.57
CA ILE A 880 -4.31 12.07 -3.70
C ILE A 880 -4.99 12.75 -2.47
N GLU A 881 -5.17 14.08 -2.60
CA GLU A 881 -6.32 14.97 -2.26
C GLU A 881 -7.09 14.86 -0.91
N PRO A 882 -7.75 15.97 -0.48
CA PRO A 882 -9.18 16.09 -0.79
C PRO A 882 -9.66 17.53 -1.15
N ALA A 883 -10.83 17.63 -1.79
CA ALA A 883 -11.42 18.90 -2.24
C ALA A 883 -12.42 19.54 -1.26
N SER A 884 -12.45 20.87 -1.23
CA SER A 884 -13.60 21.73 -0.85
C SER A 884 -13.29 23.17 -1.32
N LYS A 885 -14.20 24.12 -1.55
CA LYS A 885 -15.67 24.25 -1.40
C LYS A 885 -16.07 25.55 -2.14
N LEU A 886 -17.35 25.80 -2.41
CA LEU A 886 -18.08 27.04 -2.08
C LEU A 886 -19.51 27.07 -2.67
N THR A 887 -20.35 27.99 -2.19
CA THR A 887 -21.82 27.89 -2.24
C THR A 887 -22.48 29.11 -2.91
N SER A 888 -23.63 28.86 -3.53
CA SER A 888 -24.69 29.71 -4.12
C SER A 888 -24.78 31.21 -3.81
N PRO A 889 -25.54 31.95 -4.66
CA PRO A 889 -26.73 32.63 -4.11
C PRO A 889 -28.01 32.68 -5.01
N VAL A 890 -29.16 32.44 -4.35
CA VAL A 890 -30.49 33.11 -4.50
C VAL A 890 -31.45 32.73 -5.67
N LEU A 891 -32.76 32.88 -5.38
CA LEU A 891 -33.98 32.38 -6.06
C LEU A 891 -34.63 33.40 -7.03
N PRO A 892 -35.57 32.94 -7.89
CA PRO A 892 -37.03 33.11 -7.61
C PRO A 892 -37.85 31.80 -7.67
N PRO A 893 -39.14 31.80 -7.26
CA PRO A 893 -40.00 30.59 -7.16
C PRO A 893 -40.99 30.40 -8.33
N VAL A 894 -41.57 29.18 -8.46
CA VAL A 894 -43.00 28.89 -8.78
C VAL A 894 -43.28 27.37 -8.74
N HIS A 895 -44.56 26.99 -8.64
CA HIS A 895 -45.10 25.64 -8.40
C HIS A 895 -44.65 24.51 -9.34
N ASN A 896 -44.38 23.33 -8.76
CA ASN A 896 -45.24 22.15 -8.91
C ASN A 896 -44.96 21.13 -7.79
N ALA A 897 -45.97 20.37 -7.36
CA ALA A 897 -45.80 19.33 -6.33
C ALA A 897 -45.42 17.98 -6.98
N CYS A 898 -44.26 17.44 -6.61
CA CYS A 898 -43.85 16.08 -6.98
C CYS A 898 -44.85 15.05 -6.45
N GLY A 899 -45.44 14.26 -7.35
CA GLY A 899 -46.47 13.26 -7.06
C GLY A 899 -47.02 12.61 -8.33
N PHE A 900 -47.68 11.45 -8.18
CA PHE A 900 -48.43 10.80 -9.27
C PHE A 900 -49.88 11.29 -9.29
N ALA A 901 -50.48 11.41 -10.47
CA ALA A 901 -51.89 11.77 -10.65
C ALA A 901 -52.85 10.56 -10.42
N VAL A 902 -52.64 9.81 -9.34
CA VAL A 902 -53.37 8.58 -8.99
C VAL A 902 -54.05 8.76 -7.63
N ALA A 903 -55.33 8.43 -7.53
CA ALA A 903 -56.14 8.75 -6.34
C ALA A 903 -55.65 8.07 -5.04
N THR A 904 -55.27 6.80 -5.11
CA THR A 904 -54.73 6.01 -3.98
C THR A 904 -53.88 4.85 -4.49
N PHE A 905 -52.73 4.59 -3.86
CA PHE A 905 -51.95 3.36 -4.08
C PHE A 905 -52.40 2.21 -3.16
N PRO A 906 -52.17 0.93 -3.53
CA PRO A 906 -52.50 -0.22 -2.68
C PRO A 906 -51.79 -0.15 -1.32
N THR A 907 -52.50 -0.53 -0.25
CA THR A 907 -51.98 -0.41 1.12
C THR A 907 -50.83 -1.37 1.41
N ASP A 908 -50.80 -2.52 0.74
CA ASP A 908 -49.85 -3.63 0.82
C ASP A 908 -48.62 -3.49 -0.11
N MET A 909 -48.63 -2.50 -0.99
CA MET A 909 -47.59 -2.25 -2.00
C MET A 909 -46.17 -2.12 -1.41
N VAL A 910 -45.19 -2.72 -2.09
CA VAL A 910 -43.76 -2.58 -1.78
C VAL A 910 -43.12 -1.55 -2.72
N VAL A 911 -42.23 -0.70 -2.21
CA VAL A 911 -41.41 0.21 -3.04
C VAL A 911 -39.98 -0.31 -3.09
N TYR A 912 -39.42 -0.45 -4.29
CA TYR A 912 -38.01 -0.78 -4.52
C TYR A 912 -37.30 0.32 -5.28
N ALA A 913 -36.07 0.65 -4.87
CA ALA A 913 -35.20 1.56 -5.61
C ALA A 913 -34.09 0.77 -6.31
N ALA A 914 -33.72 1.14 -7.55
CA ALA A 914 -32.70 0.44 -8.32
C ALA A 914 -31.93 1.36 -9.26
N GLY A 915 -30.64 1.07 -9.48
CA GLY A 915 -29.80 1.80 -10.42
C GLY A 915 -28.32 1.86 -10.02
N ALA A 916 -27.56 2.65 -10.77
CA ALA A 916 -26.13 2.89 -10.59
C ALA A 916 -25.76 4.23 -11.24
N TYR A 917 -24.47 4.60 -11.26
CA TYR A 917 -24.03 5.79 -12.01
C TYR A 917 -24.25 5.63 -13.53
N SER A 918 -23.99 4.44 -14.09
CA SER A 918 -24.00 4.15 -15.52
C SER A 918 -24.49 2.72 -15.79
N GLY A 919 -25.17 2.50 -16.92
CA GLY A 919 -25.65 1.19 -17.38
C GLY A 919 -24.66 0.42 -18.27
N GLU A 920 -25.17 -0.55 -19.02
CA GLU A 920 -24.42 -1.20 -20.11
C GLU A 920 -24.39 -0.27 -21.32
N LYS A 921 -23.20 -0.01 -21.88
CA LYS A 921 -23.02 1.02 -22.92
C LYS A 921 -23.67 0.64 -24.25
N THR A 922 -24.48 1.53 -24.82
CA THR A 922 -25.04 1.34 -26.16
C THR A 922 -24.08 1.86 -27.24
N ASN A 923 -24.27 1.37 -28.47
CA ASN A 923 -23.52 1.82 -29.65
C ASN A 923 -24.12 3.10 -30.30
N PHE A 924 -25.26 3.58 -29.80
CA PHE A 924 -26.12 4.59 -30.42
C PHE A 924 -26.68 5.57 -29.38
N GLN A 925 -27.11 6.77 -29.78
CA GLN A 925 -27.56 7.82 -28.83
C GLN A 925 -29.07 8.01 -28.74
N ILE A 926 -29.52 8.41 -27.55
CA ILE A 926 -30.92 8.75 -27.20
C ILE A 926 -31.12 10.24 -26.83
N ASP A 927 -30.03 11.02 -26.78
CA ASP A 927 -30.06 12.47 -26.55
C ASP A 927 -28.87 13.16 -27.23
N GLN A 928 -28.63 14.44 -26.90
CA GLN A 928 -27.50 15.25 -27.37
C GLN A 928 -26.69 15.83 -26.20
N SER A 929 -26.72 15.19 -25.02
CA SER A 929 -25.97 15.59 -23.81
C SER A 929 -24.45 15.62 -24.03
N GLY A 930 -23.95 14.85 -25.00
CA GLY A 930 -22.53 14.54 -25.18
C GLY A 930 -22.07 13.33 -24.36
N HIS A 931 -22.91 12.77 -23.49
CA HIS A 931 -22.65 11.55 -22.74
C HIS A 931 -23.08 10.31 -23.55
N GLN A 932 -22.35 9.21 -23.41
CA GLN A 932 -22.68 7.97 -24.13
C GLN A 932 -23.86 7.30 -23.45
N ALA A 933 -24.96 7.13 -24.19
CA ALA A 933 -26.14 6.42 -23.73
C ALA A 933 -25.85 4.97 -23.27
N THR A 934 -26.69 4.50 -22.36
CA THR A 934 -26.59 3.19 -21.71
C THR A 934 -27.95 2.52 -21.56
N GLN A 935 -27.95 1.23 -21.25
CA GLN A 935 -29.13 0.42 -20.97
C GLN A 935 -29.07 -0.12 -19.54
N MET A 936 -30.23 -0.19 -18.88
CA MET A 936 -30.41 -0.94 -17.64
C MET A 936 -31.53 -1.98 -17.77
N ASP A 937 -31.14 -3.26 -17.77
CA ASP A 937 -32.04 -4.41 -17.66
C ASP A 937 -32.45 -4.58 -16.19
N VAL A 938 -33.73 -4.32 -15.89
CA VAL A 938 -34.33 -4.44 -14.56
C VAL A 938 -35.23 -5.67 -14.53
N VAL A 939 -34.98 -6.60 -13.60
CA VAL A 939 -35.84 -7.77 -13.39
C VAL A 939 -36.50 -7.70 -12.01
N VAL A 940 -37.83 -7.71 -11.97
CA VAL A 940 -38.62 -7.60 -10.72
C VAL A 940 -39.28 -8.93 -10.38
N ASN A 941 -39.05 -9.43 -9.17
CA ASN A 941 -39.65 -10.68 -8.69
C ASN A 941 -40.34 -10.48 -7.35
N GLN A 942 -41.66 -10.29 -7.36
CA GLN A 942 -42.48 -10.19 -6.16
C GLN A 942 -43.92 -10.69 -6.44
N PRO A 943 -44.14 -12.01 -6.52
CA PRO A 943 -45.42 -12.58 -6.96
C PRO A 943 -46.58 -12.32 -5.99
N ASP A 944 -46.30 -12.04 -4.72
CA ASP A 944 -47.31 -11.91 -3.66
C ASP A 944 -47.79 -10.47 -3.39
N LYS A 945 -47.18 -9.43 -4.01
CA LYS A 945 -47.46 -8.01 -3.67
C LYS A 945 -47.33 -7.06 -4.85
N PRO A 946 -48.12 -5.97 -4.90
CA PRO A 946 -47.90 -4.86 -5.84
C PRO A 946 -46.54 -4.18 -5.62
N VAL A 947 -45.87 -3.78 -6.69
CA VAL A 947 -44.54 -3.13 -6.66
C VAL A 947 -44.58 -1.75 -7.30
N ALA A 948 -44.03 -0.75 -6.62
CA ALA A 948 -43.64 0.52 -7.21
C ALA A 948 -42.11 0.65 -7.29
N LEU A 949 -41.61 1.27 -8.36
CA LEU A 949 -40.17 1.37 -8.66
C LEU A 949 -39.68 2.81 -8.59
N ILE A 950 -38.47 3.00 -8.05
CA ILE A 950 -37.65 4.22 -8.15
C ILE A 950 -36.38 3.86 -8.90
N LEU A 951 -36.34 4.17 -10.19
CA LEU A 951 -35.20 3.89 -11.07
C LEU A 951 -34.37 5.16 -11.26
N GLY A 952 -33.04 5.08 -11.20
CA GLY A 952 -32.25 6.22 -11.67
C GLY A 952 -30.75 6.07 -11.84
N ALA A 953 -30.21 6.81 -12.82
CA ALA A 953 -28.81 6.77 -13.27
C ALA A 953 -28.28 8.16 -13.69
N TYR A 954 -26.97 8.37 -13.69
CA TYR A 954 -26.39 9.65 -14.11
C TYR A 954 -26.42 9.81 -15.63
N GLU A 955 -25.88 8.81 -16.33
CA GLU A 955 -25.77 8.77 -17.79
C GLU A 955 -27.15 8.69 -18.49
N PRO A 956 -27.25 9.05 -19.78
CA PRO A 956 -28.47 8.82 -20.55
C PRO A 956 -28.80 7.32 -20.54
N THR A 957 -30.01 6.95 -20.13
CA THR A 957 -30.31 5.53 -19.82
C THR A 957 -31.66 5.06 -20.34
N ILE A 958 -31.64 3.93 -21.05
CA ILE A 958 -32.81 3.14 -21.47
C ILE A 958 -33.09 2.08 -20.40
N TRP A 959 -34.21 2.20 -19.71
CA TRP A 959 -34.66 1.26 -18.68
C TRP A 959 -35.54 0.17 -19.30
N ASN A 960 -35.05 -1.06 -19.34
CA ASN A 960 -35.71 -2.22 -19.94
C ASN A 960 -36.23 -3.13 -18.82
N VAL A 961 -37.53 -3.04 -18.51
CA VAL A 961 -38.11 -3.69 -17.32
C VAL A 961 -38.81 -5.01 -17.68
N LYS A 962 -38.52 -6.05 -16.89
CA LYS A 962 -39.08 -7.41 -16.97
C LYS A 962 -39.53 -7.84 -15.58
N TRP A 963 -40.52 -8.72 -15.46
CA TRP A 963 -40.97 -9.24 -14.16
C TRP A 963 -41.37 -10.72 -14.21
N THR A 964 -41.45 -11.39 -13.07
CA THR A 964 -41.97 -12.77 -12.98
C THR A 964 -43.50 -12.80 -13.02
N GLN A 965 -44.06 -13.94 -13.41
CA GLN A 965 -45.52 -14.18 -13.34
C GLN A 965 -46.07 -13.84 -11.93
N ASN A 966 -47.29 -13.30 -11.90
CA ASN A 966 -47.99 -12.75 -10.72
C ASN A 966 -47.37 -11.49 -10.08
N THR A 967 -46.18 -11.02 -10.50
CA THR A 967 -45.66 -9.73 -10.05
C THR A 967 -46.41 -8.59 -10.74
N HIS A 968 -46.95 -7.64 -9.97
CA HIS A 968 -47.74 -6.51 -10.49
C HIS A 968 -47.05 -5.16 -10.25
N ILE A 969 -46.52 -4.55 -11.31
CA ILE A 969 -45.93 -3.20 -11.23
C ILE A 969 -47.05 -2.15 -11.30
N VAL A 970 -47.14 -1.26 -10.32
CA VAL A 970 -48.24 -0.29 -10.18
C VAL A 970 -47.83 1.19 -10.32
N ALA A 971 -46.53 1.50 -10.30
CA ALA A 971 -45.98 2.81 -10.64
C ALA A 971 -44.47 2.76 -10.88
N VAL A 972 -43.94 3.65 -11.71
CA VAL A 972 -42.49 3.82 -11.89
C VAL A 972 -42.11 5.30 -11.88
N LEU A 973 -41.24 5.70 -10.95
CA LEU A 973 -40.42 6.90 -11.11
C LEU A 973 -39.15 6.49 -11.88
N VAL A 974 -38.82 7.25 -12.91
CA VAL A 974 -37.52 7.21 -13.58
C VAL A 974 -36.85 8.57 -13.40
N SER A 975 -35.59 8.59 -12.97
CA SER A 975 -34.86 9.81 -12.63
C SER A 975 -33.38 9.72 -12.98
N GLY A 976 -32.71 10.85 -13.11
CA GLY A 976 -31.31 10.87 -13.51
C GLY A 976 -30.78 12.25 -13.82
N TYR A 977 -29.51 12.37 -14.15
CA TYR A 977 -28.99 13.66 -14.63
C TYR A 977 -29.41 13.87 -16.09
N HIS A 978 -28.97 12.97 -16.98
CA HIS A 978 -29.27 13.02 -18.40
C HIS A 978 -30.61 12.38 -18.80
N HIS A 979 -30.92 12.32 -20.10
CA HIS A 979 -32.20 11.82 -20.62
C HIS A 979 -32.46 10.36 -20.20
N GLN A 980 -33.60 10.13 -19.56
CA GLN A 980 -34.04 8.79 -19.15
C GLN A 980 -35.26 8.39 -19.99
N VAL A 981 -35.27 7.16 -20.50
CA VAL A 981 -36.41 6.56 -21.20
C VAL A 981 -36.68 5.16 -20.67
N ILE A 982 -37.91 4.66 -20.77
CA ILE A 982 -38.32 3.36 -20.20
C ILE A 982 -39.15 2.57 -21.21
N THR A 983 -38.99 1.25 -21.19
CA THR A 983 -39.74 0.29 -21.98
C THR A 983 -39.95 -1.03 -21.22
N GLY A 984 -40.79 -1.90 -21.77
CA GLY A 984 -41.10 -3.23 -21.26
C GLY A 984 -42.26 -3.29 -20.25
N ILE A 985 -42.75 -2.17 -19.71
CA ILE A 985 -43.92 -2.12 -18.82
C ILE A 985 -45.22 -1.89 -19.59
N ALA A 986 -46.36 -2.25 -18.99
CA ALA A 986 -47.68 -2.02 -19.59
C ALA A 986 -47.99 -0.52 -19.71
N ALA A 987 -48.64 -0.10 -20.79
CA ALA A 987 -48.99 1.29 -21.08
C ALA A 987 -49.99 1.90 -20.09
N SER A 988 -50.68 1.07 -19.30
CA SER A 988 -51.54 1.46 -18.18
C SER A 988 -50.77 1.75 -16.87
N THR A 989 -49.47 1.44 -16.81
CA THR A 989 -48.63 1.70 -15.63
C THR A 989 -48.27 3.19 -15.58
N PRO A 990 -48.57 3.93 -14.50
CA PRO A 990 -48.23 5.34 -14.40
C PRO A 990 -46.72 5.52 -14.26
N VAL A 991 -46.12 6.22 -15.23
CA VAL A 991 -44.70 6.60 -15.27
C VAL A 991 -44.54 8.08 -14.93
N LEU A 992 -43.59 8.40 -14.05
CA LEU A 992 -43.14 9.75 -13.78
C LEU A 992 -41.67 9.85 -14.18
N ASN A 993 -41.35 10.69 -15.16
CA ASN A 993 -39.98 10.87 -15.67
C ASN A 993 -39.44 12.24 -15.22
N SER A 994 -38.44 12.25 -14.34
CA SER A 994 -37.93 13.47 -13.70
C SER A 994 -36.41 13.47 -13.66
N SER A 995 -35.77 14.06 -14.65
CA SER A 995 -34.32 14.23 -14.75
C SER A 995 -33.89 15.70 -14.60
N TYR A 996 -32.58 15.94 -14.51
CA TYR A 996 -32.05 17.30 -14.54
C TYR A 996 -32.29 17.95 -15.91
N ASP A 997 -31.96 17.23 -17.00
CA ASP A 997 -32.11 17.73 -18.36
C ASP A 997 -33.58 18.02 -18.74
N ASN A 998 -34.55 17.23 -18.25
CA ASN A 998 -35.98 17.49 -18.47
C ASN A 998 -36.62 18.46 -17.45
N LYS A 999 -35.87 18.90 -16.43
CA LYS A 999 -36.30 19.80 -15.34
C LYS A 999 -37.56 19.32 -14.60
N GLY A 1000 -37.64 18.00 -14.38
CA GLY A 1000 -38.84 17.36 -13.85
C GLY A 1000 -39.25 17.80 -12.45
N VAL A 1001 -40.55 17.69 -12.16
CA VAL A 1001 -41.19 18.22 -10.94
C VAL A 1001 -40.73 17.58 -9.62
N CYS A 1002 -40.02 16.45 -9.68
CA CYS A 1002 -39.41 15.79 -8.52
C CYS A 1002 -37.92 16.11 -8.35
N GLY A 1003 -37.37 17.03 -9.16
CA GLY A 1003 -35.93 17.20 -9.28
C GLY A 1003 -35.29 15.97 -9.93
N TYR A 1004 -34.08 15.61 -9.50
CA TYR A 1004 -33.34 14.47 -10.05
C TYR A 1004 -32.62 13.65 -8.98
N LEU A 1005 -32.54 12.35 -9.23
CA LEU A 1005 -31.88 11.36 -8.39
C LEU A 1005 -31.36 10.21 -9.26
N TYR A 1006 -30.10 9.81 -9.02
CA TYR A 1006 -29.53 8.56 -9.52
C TYR A 1006 -29.15 7.67 -8.35
N VAL A 1007 -29.22 6.35 -8.46
CA VAL A 1007 -29.09 5.43 -7.32
C VAL A 1007 -27.61 5.05 -7.11
N THR A 1008 -26.92 5.76 -6.22
CA THR A 1008 -25.53 5.52 -5.82
C THR A 1008 -25.38 5.71 -4.31
N GLN A 1009 -24.24 5.30 -3.72
CA GLN A 1009 -24.05 5.34 -2.25
C GLN A 1009 -24.27 6.75 -1.65
N ASP A 1010 -23.85 7.80 -2.37
CA ASP A 1010 -24.02 9.21 -1.96
C ASP A 1010 -25.49 9.68 -1.99
N SER A 1011 -26.36 8.93 -2.65
CA SER A 1011 -27.76 9.31 -2.89
C SER A 1011 -28.78 8.51 -2.08
N TYR A 1012 -28.37 7.38 -1.47
CA TYR A 1012 -29.26 6.49 -0.71
C TYR A 1012 -30.08 7.24 0.37
N GLY A 1013 -29.49 8.23 1.05
CA GLY A 1013 -30.18 9.06 2.05
C GLY A 1013 -31.34 9.91 1.50
N LYS A 1014 -31.43 10.11 0.17
CA LYS A 1014 -32.49 10.86 -0.51
C LYS A 1014 -33.65 9.97 -0.98
N ILE A 1015 -33.44 8.65 -1.10
CA ILE A 1015 -34.44 7.70 -1.63
C ILE A 1015 -35.68 7.65 -0.73
N ASN A 1016 -35.51 7.51 0.59
CA ASN A 1016 -36.64 7.42 1.52
C ASN A 1016 -37.48 8.72 1.61
N PRO A 1017 -36.89 9.93 1.71
CA PRO A 1017 -37.64 11.18 1.55
C PRO A 1017 -38.49 11.24 0.28
N LEU A 1018 -37.93 10.86 -0.87
CA LEU A 1018 -38.65 10.84 -2.15
C LEU A 1018 -39.72 9.76 -2.22
N SER A 1019 -39.46 8.57 -1.67
CA SER A 1019 -40.41 7.46 -1.56
C SER A 1019 -41.62 7.82 -0.70
N ARG A 1020 -41.41 8.51 0.43
CA ARG A 1020 -42.50 9.04 1.27
C ARG A 1020 -43.33 10.08 0.52
N GLN A 1021 -42.69 10.96 -0.24
CA GLN A 1021 -43.37 12.00 -1.02
C GLN A 1021 -44.24 11.42 -2.15
N LEU A 1022 -43.77 10.35 -2.81
CA LEU A 1022 -44.49 9.73 -3.93
C LEU A 1022 -45.51 8.64 -3.54
N PHE A 1023 -45.20 7.86 -2.51
CA PHE A 1023 -45.90 6.60 -2.19
C PHE A 1023 -46.36 6.50 -0.71
N GLY A 1024 -46.10 7.52 0.10
CA GLY A 1024 -46.47 7.55 1.53
C GLY A 1024 -45.71 6.56 2.42
N ARG A 1025 -44.67 5.90 1.92
CA ARG A 1025 -43.90 4.84 2.60
C ARG A 1025 -42.41 4.91 2.25
N ASP A 1026 -41.57 4.26 3.05
CA ASP A 1026 -40.14 4.10 2.75
C ASP A 1026 -39.90 3.02 1.67
N ALA A 1027 -38.75 3.09 1.01
CA ALA A 1027 -38.29 2.03 0.12
C ALA A 1027 -37.88 0.80 0.97
N ALA A 1028 -38.42 -0.37 0.63
CA ALA A 1028 -38.17 -1.61 1.36
C ALA A 1028 -36.75 -2.15 1.12
N MET A 1029 -36.19 -1.89 -0.06
CA MET A 1029 -34.80 -2.23 -0.41
C MET A 1029 -34.27 -1.35 -1.53
N ILE A 1030 -32.93 -1.21 -1.59
CA ILE A 1030 -32.19 -0.51 -2.65
C ILE A 1030 -31.29 -1.54 -3.34
N TYR A 1031 -31.43 -1.69 -4.65
CA TYR A 1031 -30.70 -2.65 -5.46
C TYR A 1031 -29.68 -1.94 -6.36
N PRO A 1032 -28.37 -1.96 -6.04
CA PRO A 1032 -27.35 -1.39 -6.92
C PRO A 1032 -27.20 -2.22 -8.20
N ALA A 1033 -27.33 -1.58 -9.36
CA ALA A 1033 -27.11 -2.21 -10.65
C ALA A 1033 -25.61 -2.47 -10.89
N THR A 1034 -25.29 -3.59 -11.51
CA THR A 1034 -23.92 -3.96 -11.89
C THR A 1034 -23.86 -4.23 -13.38
N ASN A 1035 -23.01 -3.52 -14.13
CA ASN A 1035 -22.90 -3.59 -15.59
C ASN A 1035 -24.26 -3.54 -16.30
N GLY A 1036 -25.09 -2.55 -15.92
CA GLY A 1036 -26.43 -2.37 -16.49
C GLY A 1036 -27.47 -3.44 -16.12
N LYS A 1037 -27.20 -4.35 -15.18
CA LYS A 1037 -28.16 -5.39 -14.77
C LYS A 1037 -28.49 -5.30 -13.30
N VAL A 1038 -29.78 -5.42 -12.97
CA VAL A 1038 -30.28 -5.38 -11.60
C VAL A 1038 -31.51 -6.28 -11.43
N GLN A 1039 -31.55 -6.98 -10.31
CA GLN A 1039 -32.70 -7.75 -9.86
C GLN A 1039 -33.28 -7.09 -8.61
N ALA A 1040 -34.58 -6.88 -8.57
CA ALA A 1040 -35.33 -6.34 -7.44
C ALA A 1040 -36.38 -7.34 -6.94
N GLY A 1041 -36.66 -7.33 -5.64
CA GLY A 1041 -37.50 -8.33 -4.97
C GLY A 1041 -36.72 -9.60 -4.58
N GLU A 1042 -37.38 -10.75 -4.71
CA GLU A 1042 -36.93 -12.06 -4.21
C GLU A 1042 -35.96 -12.78 -5.18
N PRO A 1043 -35.13 -13.73 -4.70
CA PRO A 1043 -34.24 -14.53 -5.55
C PRO A 1043 -34.96 -15.26 -6.69
N LEU A 1044 -34.36 -15.30 -7.87
CA LEU A 1044 -34.94 -15.93 -9.06
C LEU A 1044 -34.56 -17.41 -9.11
N ALA A 1045 -35.55 -18.28 -9.31
CA ALA A 1045 -35.29 -19.68 -9.65
C ALA A 1045 -34.73 -19.78 -11.09
N PRO A 1046 -33.80 -20.71 -11.40
CA PRO A 1046 -33.23 -20.88 -12.74
C PRO A 1046 -34.24 -21.20 -13.85
N THR A 1047 -35.47 -21.57 -13.49
CA THR A 1047 -36.58 -21.88 -14.40
C THR A 1047 -37.69 -20.82 -14.40
N ALA A 1048 -37.48 -19.66 -13.76
CA ALA A 1048 -38.49 -18.61 -13.68
C ALA A 1048 -38.77 -17.98 -15.06
N GLN A 1049 -40.03 -17.97 -15.48
CA GLN A 1049 -40.45 -17.31 -16.71
C GLN A 1049 -40.57 -15.79 -16.46
N LEU A 1050 -39.88 -15.01 -17.28
CA LEU A 1050 -39.97 -13.55 -17.29
C LEU A 1050 -41.04 -13.10 -18.29
N VAL A 1051 -41.81 -12.11 -17.88
CA VAL A 1051 -42.84 -11.40 -18.65
C VAL A 1051 -42.32 -9.99 -18.93
N GLN A 1052 -42.64 -9.50 -20.13
CA GLN A 1052 -42.40 -8.13 -20.59
C GLN A 1052 -43.62 -7.71 -21.42
N SER A 1053 -43.91 -6.42 -21.46
CA SER A 1053 -44.92 -5.82 -22.35
C SER A 1053 -44.27 -5.32 -23.64
N ASP A 1054 -44.84 -5.73 -24.77
CA ASP A 1054 -44.50 -5.24 -26.11
C ASP A 1054 -45.32 -3.99 -26.51
N GLU A 1055 -46.10 -3.41 -25.58
CA GLU A 1055 -46.90 -2.19 -25.80
C GLU A 1055 -46.04 -0.91 -25.90
N MET A 1056 -44.78 -0.97 -25.45
CA MET A 1056 -43.83 0.15 -25.47
C MET A 1056 -42.78 -0.01 -26.58
N PRO A 1057 -42.20 1.10 -27.10
CA PRO A 1057 -41.21 1.03 -28.18
C PRO A 1057 -39.97 0.20 -27.78
N SER A 1058 -39.37 -0.53 -28.74
CA SER A 1058 -38.19 -1.36 -28.46
C SER A 1058 -36.96 -0.51 -28.11
N VAL A 1059 -35.96 -1.12 -27.47
CA VAL A 1059 -34.70 -0.45 -27.06
C VAL A 1059 -34.04 0.28 -28.23
N GLU A 1060 -34.03 -0.32 -29.42
CA GLU A 1060 -33.43 0.22 -30.64
C GLU A 1060 -34.19 1.42 -31.21
N SER A 1061 -35.51 1.50 -30.95
CA SER A 1061 -36.36 2.56 -31.49
C SER A 1061 -36.19 3.92 -30.81
N PHE A 1062 -35.52 3.96 -29.64
CA PHE A 1062 -35.09 5.21 -28.99
C PHE A 1062 -33.84 5.83 -29.64
N HIS A 1063 -33.26 5.20 -30.66
CA HIS A 1063 -32.15 5.77 -31.42
C HIS A 1063 -32.55 7.07 -32.13
N THR A 1064 -31.77 8.14 -31.93
CA THR A 1064 -31.89 9.40 -32.68
C THR A 1064 -31.33 9.19 -34.11
N PRO A 1065 -32.15 9.14 -35.18
CA PRO A 1065 -31.72 8.55 -36.47
C PRO A 1065 -30.51 9.19 -37.16
N ASP A 1066 -30.30 10.51 -36.98
CA ASP A 1066 -29.20 11.28 -37.55
C ASP A 1066 -27.96 11.40 -36.63
N ALA A 1067 -27.99 10.77 -35.44
CA ALA A 1067 -26.90 10.88 -34.47
C ALA A 1067 -25.66 10.06 -34.87
N PRO A 1068 -24.43 10.55 -34.62
CA PRO A 1068 -23.21 9.79 -34.82
C PRO A 1068 -23.07 8.65 -33.79
N LEU A 1069 -22.31 7.62 -34.17
CA LEU A 1069 -21.86 6.57 -33.24
C LEU A 1069 -21.05 7.18 -32.08
N ALA A 1070 -21.00 6.48 -30.94
CA ALA A 1070 -20.28 6.96 -29.75
C ALA A 1070 -18.75 6.96 -29.91
N GLY A 1071 -18.09 7.92 -29.25
CA GLY A 1071 -16.64 7.94 -29.03
C GLY A 1071 -15.79 7.85 -30.31
N THR A 1072 -14.74 7.04 -30.26
CA THR A 1072 -13.80 6.89 -31.40
C THR A 1072 -14.46 6.26 -32.62
N ALA A 1073 -15.43 5.36 -32.44
CA ALA A 1073 -16.18 4.76 -33.55
C ALA A 1073 -16.95 5.82 -34.37
N GLY A 1074 -17.46 6.87 -33.72
CA GLY A 1074 -18.06 8.02 -34.41
C GLY A 1074 -17.06 8.87 -35.20
N LEU A 1075 -15.82 8.99 -34.71
CA LEU A 1075 -14.74 9.67 -35.44
C LEU A 1075 -14.25 8.84 -36.63
N GLU A 1076 -14.10 7.53 -36.46
CA GLU A 1076 -13.68 6.58 -37.48
C GLU A 1076 -14.73 6.47 -38.60
N ASP A 1077 -16.02 6.39 -38.27
CA ASP A 1077 -17.12 6.49 -39.23
C ASP A 1077 -17.06 7.83 -39.99
N ALA A 1078 -16.91 8.96 -39.28
CA ALA A 1078 -16.87 10.27 -39.89
C ALA A 1078 -15.63 10.50 -40.80
N VAL A 1079 -14.51 9.85 -40.52
CA VAL A 1079 -13.35 9.79 -41.43
C VAL A 1079 -13.66 8.89 -42.63
N SER A 1080 -14.23 7.70 -42.44
CA SER A 1080 -14.54 6.78 -43.55
C SER A 1080 -15.57 7.36 -44.54
N ARG A 1081 -16.54 8.16 -44.06
CA ARG A 1081 -17.51 8.90 -44.88
C ARG A 1081 -16.97 10.23 -45.45
N GLY A 1082 -15.70 10.57 -45.16
CA GLY A 1082 -15.09 11.81 -45.62
C GLY A 1082 -15.82 13.07 -45.14
N LYS A 1083 -16.33 13.06 -43.89
CA LYS A 1083 -16.76 14.27 -43.16
C LYS A 1083 -15.59 14.90 -42.40
N LEU A 1084 -14.68 14.06 -41.89
CA LEU A 1084 -13.41 14.43 -41.29
C LEU A 1084 -12.23 13.93 -42.14
N ARG A 1085 -11.06 14.54 -41.98
CA ARG A 1085 -9.76 13.90 -42.21
C ARG A 1085 -8.88 14.02 -40.96
N PRO A 1086 -7.84 13.20 -40.76
CA PRO A 1086 -6.78 13.51 -39.80
C PRO A 1086 -6.17 14.89 -40.07
N ALA A 1087 -5.83 15.61 -39.00
CA ALA A 1087 -5.09 16.86 -39.07
C ALA A 1087 -3.58 16.62 -39.11
N THR A 1088 -2.87 17.51 -39.80
CA THR A 1088 -1.41 17.54 -39.91
C THR A 1088 -0.86 18.78 -39.21
N GLU A 1089 0.44 18.80 -38.90
CA GLU A 1089 1.10 19.93 -38.23
C GLU A 1089 0.90 21.27 -38.99
N SER A 1090 0.78 21.19 -40.32
CA SER A 1090 0.42 22.33 -41.17
C SER A 1090 -0.95 22.94 -40.85
N ASP A 1091 -1.93 22.18 -40.37
CA ASP A 1091 -3.24 22.71 -39.96
C ASP A 1091 -3.13 23.56 -38.68
N ALA A 1092 -2.26 23.16 -37.75
CA ALA A 1092 -1.93 23.96 -36.56
C ALA A 1092 -1.07 25.18 -36.92
N GLN A 1093 -0.13 25.06 -37.87
CA GLN A 1093 0.61 26.23 -38.37
C GLN A 1093 -0.31 27.24 -39.04
N ASN A 1094 -1.26 26.77 -39.87
CA ASN A 1094 -2.27 27.62 -40.50
C ASN A 1094 -3.13 28.37 -39.46
N TRP A 1095 -3.42 27.76 -38.31
CA TRP A 1095 -4.11 28.45 -37.20
C TRP A 1095 -3.27 29.61 -36.66
N ALA A 1096 -2.04 29.33 -36.24
CA ALA A 1096 -1.14 30.33 -35.66
C ALA A 1096 -0.87 31.50 -36.62
N ASP A 1097 -0.85 31.22 -37.93
CA ASP A 1097 -0.68 32.23 -38.98
C ASP A 1097 -1.94 33.08 -39.21
N ALA A 1098 -3.12 32.48 -39.12
CA ALA A 1098 -4.39 33.21 -39.18
C ALA A 1098 -4.62 34.08 -37.94
N GLU A 1099 -4.21 33.61 -36.76
CA GLU A 1099 -4.22 34.37 -35.51
C GLU A 1099 -3.19 35.52 -35.56
N ALA A 1100 -1.97 35.24 -36.06
CA ALA A 1100 -0.92 36.25 -36.27
C ALA A 1100 -1.34 37.39 -37.20
N ALA A 1101 -2.15 37.08 -38.22
CA ALA A 1101 -2.64 38.06 -39.19
C ALA A 1101 -3.73 39.00 -38.61
N ASN A 1102 -4.38 38.63 -37.50
CA ASN A 1102 -5.48 39.41 -36.91
C ASN A 1102 -5.11 40.08 -35.58
N ASN A 1103 -4.01 39.68 -34.94
CA ASN A 1103 -3.48 40.34 -33.74
C ASN A 1103 -2.51 41.49 -34.13
N PRO A 1104 -2.79 42.76 -33.76
CA PRO A 1104 -1.92 43.88 -34.10
C PRO A 1104 -0.50 43.79 -33.51
N ARG A 1105 -0.28 42.99 -32.46
CA ARG A 1105 1.05 42.84 -31.82
C ARG A 1105 1.99 41.92 -32.60
N SER A 1106 1.47 40.94 -33.35
CA SER A 1106 2.28 40.06 -34.22
C SER A 1106 2.76 40.73 -35.51
N LEU A 1107 2.22 41.89 -35.85
CA LEU A 1107 2.70 42.74 -36.94
C LEU A 1107 3.84 43.69 -36.52
N LEU A 1108 4.21 43.72 -35.23
CA LEU A 1108 5.36 44.48 -34.75
C LEU A 1108 6.68 43.78 -35.15
N PRO A 1109 7.74 44.52 -35.52
CA PRO A 1109 9.06 43.93 -35.73
C PRO A 1109 9.59 43.30 -34.42
N PRO A 1110 10.43 42.25 -34.50
CA PRO A 1110 10.89 41.51 -33.33
C PRO A 1110 11.66 42.42 -32.36
N VAL A 1111 11.10 42.63 -31.17
CA VAL A 1111 11.72 43.44 -30.10
C VAL A 1111 12.80 42.62 -29.41
N ALA A 1112 14.03 43.14 -29.38
CA ALA A 1112 15.17 42.45 -28.77
C ALA A 1112 14.89 42.10 -27.30
N GLY A 1113 15.03 40.83 -26.94
CA GLY A 1113 14.78 40.31 -25.59
C GLY A 1113 13.32 39.90 -25.30
N GLN A 1114 12.39 40.08 -26.24
CA GLN A 1114 11.05 39.50 -26.15
C GLN A 1114 10.94 38.26 -27.05
N THR A 1115 10.15 37.27 -26.62
CA THR A 1115 9.74 36.17 -27.50
C THR A 1115 8.90 36.71 -28.65
N SER A 1116 8.97 36.09 -29.83
CA SER A 1116 8.17 36.47 -30.99
C SER A 1116 6.69 36.67 -30.62
N ASN A 1117 6.12 37.82 -31.01
CA ASN A 1117 4.70 38.11 -30.81
C ASN A 1117 3.77 37.26 -31.71
N ARG A 1118 4.32 36.49 -32.66
CA ARG A 1118 3.55 35.52 -33.45
C ARG A 1118 3.07 34.39 -32.54
N PRO A 1119 1.76 34.06 -32.51
CA PRO A 1119 1.24 32.88 -31.85
C PRO A 1119 2.01 31.61 -32.25
N ARG A 1120 2.08 30.63 -31.35
CA ARG A 1120 2.69 29.32 -31.63
C ARG A 1120 1.63 28.36 -32.17
N PRO A 1121 1.99 27.42 -33.07
CA PRO A 1121 1.08 26.34 -33.48
C PRO A 1121 0.55 25.58 -32.24
N PRO A 1122 -0.77 25.36 -32.12
CA PRO A 1122 -1.31 24.58 -31.01
C PRO A 1122 -0.90 23.11 -31.12
N HIS A 1123 -0.39 22.55 -30.02
CA HIS A 1123 -0.24 21.10 -29.90
C HIS A 1123 -1.62 20.44 -29.80
N PHE A 1124 -1.82 19.34 -30.53
CA PHE A 1124 -3.12 18.66 -30.62
C PHE A 1124 -3.00 17.15 -30.40
N TYR A 1125 -4.02 16.56 -29.77
CA TYR A 1125 -4.14 15.11 -29.58
C TYR A 1125 -5.35 14.61 -30.37
N ARG A 1126 -5.16 13.56 -31.18
CA ARG A 1126 -6.17 13.04 -32.13
C ARG A 1126 -6.83 14.19 -32.90
N GLY A 1127 -6.01 14.89 -33.70
CA GLY A 1127 -6.44 16.02 -34.51
C GLY A 1127 -7.21 15.60 -35.76
N TYR A 1128 -8.30 16.30 -36.04
CA TYR A 1128 -9.12 16.16 -37.24
C TYR A 1128 -9.44 17.52 -37.85
N VAL A 1129 -9.57 17.56 -39.18
CA VAL A 1129 -10.08 18.72 -39.91
C VAL A 1129 -11.50 18.41 -40.40
N VAL A 1130 -12.43 19.31 -40.10
CA VAL A 1130 -13.84 19.20 -40.52
C VAL A 1130 -13.95 19.61 -41.99
N LEU A 1131 -14.49 18.73 -42.84
CA LEU A 1131 -14.60 18.94 -44.29
C LEU A 1131 -16.04 19.19 -44.76
N LYS A 1132 -17.03 18.77 -43.96
CA LYS A 1132 -18.47 18.79 -44.26
C LYS A 1132 -19.26 18.97 -42.95
N PRO A 1133 -20.57 19.31 -43.00
CA PRO A 1133 -21.43 19.33 -41.83
C PRO A 1133 -21.29 18.08 -40.96
N PHE A 1134 -20.96 18.31 -39.69
CA PHE A 1134 -20.55 17.31 -38.71
C PHE A 1134 -21.34 17.50 -37.41
N ILE A 1135 -21.51 16.42 -36.67
CA ILE A 1135 -22.12 16.41 -35.34
C ILE A 1135 -21.10 15.71 -34.44
N TYR A 1136 -20.75 16.30 -33.29
CA TYR A 1136 -19.78 15.72 -32.37
C TYR A 1136 -20.30 14.37 -31.81
N PRO A 1137 -19.53 13.27 -31.91
CA PRO A 1137 -19.80 12.03 -31.18
C PRO A 1137 -19.97 12.27 -29.68
N ALA A 1138 -20.97 11.63 -29.09
CA ALA A 1138 -21.07 11.56 -27.63
C ALA A 1138 -19.97 10.65 -27.06
N GLY A 1139 -19.44 10.98 -25.88
CA GLY A 1139 -18.37 10.22 -25.21
C GLY A 1139 -16.94 10.69 -25.49
N LEU A 1140 -16.75 11.88 -26.09
CA LEU A 1140 -15.44 12.52 -26.31
C LEU A 1140 -14.87 13.16 -25.03
N PHE A 1141 -14.73 12.33 -23.98
CA PHE A 1141 -14.23 12.71 -22.67
C PHE A 1141 -12.92 11.98 -22.32
N GLY A 1142 -12.06 12.61 -21.52
CA GLY A 1142 -10.79 12.02 -21.08
C GLY A 1142 -9.91 11.57 -22.26
N ALA A 1143 -9.46 10.31 -22.24
CA ALA A 1143 -8.64 9.72 -23.31
C ALA A 1143 -9.35 9.64 -24.69
N ASN A 1144 -10.67 9.83 -24.75
CA ASN A 1144 -11.43 9.89 -26.00
C ASN A 1144 -11.64 11.31 -26.53
N ALA A 1145 -11.15 12.35 -25.83
CA ALA A 1145 -11.16 13.72 -26.35
C ALA A 1145 -10.28 13.82 -27.62
N ALA A 1146 -10.67 14.73 -28.51
CA ALA A 1146 -10.01 14.97 -29.80
C ALA A 1146 -9.68 16.47 -29.97
N THR A 1147 -9.05 16.82 -31.09
CA THR A 1147 -8.91 18.21 -31.52
C THR A 1147 -9.52 18.41 -32.90
N PHE A 1148 -10.29 19.47 -33.09
CA PHE A 1148 -11.00 19.78 -34.32
C PHE A 1148 -10.57 21.13 -34.87
N PHE A 1149 -10.11 21.17 -36.11
CA PHE A 1149 -9.91 22.39 -36.88
C PHE A 1149 -11.08 22.54 -37.87
N ILE A 1150 -11.76 23.69 -37.84
CA ILE A 1150 -12.90 24.00 -38.73
C ILE A 1150 -12.43 25.04 -39.76
N PRO A 1151 -12.16 24.65 -41.03
CA PRO A 1151 -11.69 25.58 -42.05
C PRO A 1151 -12.71 26.68 -42.36
N LYS A 1152 -12.20 27.85 -42.76
CA LYS A 1152 -13.02 29.00 -43.13
C LYS A 1152 -13.98 28.64 -44.28
N GLY A 1153 -15.28 28.87 -44.08
CA GLY A 1153 -16.35 28.50 -45.01
C GLY A 1153 -17.01 27.13 -44.72
N VAL A 1154 -16.46 26.33 -43.81
CA VAL A 1154 -17.12 25.11 -43.29
C VAL A 1154 -18.01 25.52 -42.11
N PRO A 1155 -19.30 25.11 -42.07
CA PRO A 1155 -20.18 25.44 -40.94
C PRO A 1155 -19.72 24.75 -39.65
N GLN A 1156 -19.88 25.46 -38.52
CA GLN A 1156 -19.53 24.94 -37.20
C GLN A 1156 -20.30 23.63 -36.90
N PRO A 1157 -19.65 22.56 -36.42
CA PRO A 1157 -20.33 21.33 -36.05
C PRO A 1157 -21.32 21.53 -34.90
N SER A 1158 -22.36 20.70 -34.88
CA SER A 1158 -23.39 20.69 -33.82
C SER A 1158 -23.17 19.57 -32.80
N GLY A 1159 -23.95 19.56 -31.72
CA GLY A 1159 -23.76 18.66 -30.57
C GLY A 1159 -22.70 19.16 -29.58
N ASN A 1160 -22.40 18.36 -28.56
CA ASN A 1160 -21.45 18.70 -27.50
C ASN A 1160 -20.05 18.11 -27.79
N PRO A 1161 -18.97 18.91 -27.89
CA PRO A 1161 -17.60 18.42 -28.13
C PRO A 1161 -16.97 17.69 -26.92
N GLY A 1162 -17.59 17.71 -25.74
CA GLY A 1162 -17.09 17.06 -24.53
C GLY A 1162 -15.84 17.76 -23.98
N HIS A 1163 -14.76 17.01 -23.79
CA HIS A 1163 -13.43 17.58 -23.43
C HIS A 1163 -12.56 17.88 -24.66
N SER A 1164 -13.09 17.76 -25.87
CA SER A 1164 -12.35 18.07 -27.09
C SER A 1164 -12.01 19.56 -27.19
N THR A 1165 -11.01 19.87 -28.01
CA THR A 1165 -10.60 21.25 -28.33
C THR A 1165 -10.99 21.59 -29.76
N VAL A 1166 -11.50 22.80 -30.00
CA VAL A 1166 -12.07 23.24 -31.26
C VAL A 1166 -11.45 24.59 -31.67
N TYR A 1167 -10.88 24.63 -32.87
CA TYR A 1167 -10.27 25.81 -33.49
C TYR A 1167 -11.11 26.23 -34.70
N ASP A 1168 -11.92 27.28 -34.56
CA ASP A 1168 -12.81 27.77 -35.63
C ASP A 1168 -12.20 28.93 -36.42
N PHE A 1169 -11.80 28.67 -37.68
CA PHE A 1169 -11.23 29.69 -38.57
C PHE A 1169 -12.28 30.67 -39.13
N ASN A 1170 -13.58 30.44 -38.91
CA ASN A 1170 -14.63 31.40 -39.26
C ASN A 1170 -14.68 32.56 -38.25
N GLN A 1171 -14.58 32.23 -36.95
CA GLN A 1171 -14.63 33.19 -35.83
C GLN A 1171 -13.25 33.58 -35.28
N LEU A 1172 -12.18 32.86 -35.65
CA LEU A 1172 -10.86 32.90 -35.00
C LEU A 1172 -10.97 32.70 -33.48
N LYS A 1173 -11.78 31.72 -33.09
CA LYS A 1173 -12.07 31.36 -31.70
C LYS A 1173 -11.58 29.96 -31.37
N CYS A 1174 -10.95 29.81 -30.21
CA CYS A 1174 -10.62 28.53 -29.59
C CYS A 1174 -11.66 28.20 -28.51
N GLU A 1175 -12.27 27.01 -28.54
CA GLU A 1175 -13.16 26.51 -27.50
C GLU A 1175 -12.73 25.11 -27.02
N GLY A 1176 -12.78 24.85 -25.70
CA GLY A 1176 -12.43 23.55 -25.13
C GLY A 1176 -11.24 23.58 -24.15
N VAL A 1177 -10.78 22.39 -23.74
CA VAL A 1177 -9.87 22.22 -22.58
C VAL A 1177 -8.49 22.83 -22.81
N LEU A 1178 -7.92 22.74 -24.02
CA LEU A 1178 -6.59 23.29 -24.32
C LEU A 1178 -6.60 24.80 -24.63
N CYS A 1179 -7.78 25.44 -24.72
CA CYS A 1179 -7.92 26.85 -25.09
C CYS A 1179 -7.70 27.84 -23.92
N ARG A 1180 -7.38 27.37 -22.71
CA ARG A 1180 -7.08 28.24 -21.57
C ARG A 1180 -5.59 28.58 -21.49
N ASN A 1181 -5.11 29.41 -22.43
CA ASN A 1181 -3.98 30.36 -22.30
C ASN A 1181 -3.61 30.97 -23.68
N SER A 1182 -4.52 31.77 -24.24
CA SER A 1182 -4.30 32.65 -25.40
C SER A 1182 -4.73 34.08 -25.05
#